data_AF-A0AAD6ISR1-F1
#
_entry.id   AF-A0AAD6ISR1-F1
#
_cell.length_a   1.000
_cell.length_b   1.000
_cell.length_c   1.000
_cell.angle_alpha   90.00
_cell.angle_beta   90.00
_cell.angle_gamma   90.00
#
_symmetry.space_group_name_H-M   'P 1'
#
loop_
_entity.id
_entity.type
_entity.pdbx_description
1 polymer ?
#
loop_
_entity_poly.entity_id
_entity_poly.type
_entity_poly.pdbx_seq_one_letter_code
_entity_poly.pdbx_strand_id
1 'polypeptide(L)'
;MAPFRIVIVGGGIAGFTAAIALRGANRHITILEQSSLNKEIGALISLQPNASRIMESKWNLGQELLEARQMVDEGFRIYNTEGNLVNTIPLLTKEKYGAERLLFHRRDLHETLKSAAVSPMRAGDPAIVRVTSRVVDCDVLKGTVTLDGGEIVEGDVIIGADGIHSVLRKHVLEEAPSPMPTGHSAYRLMMPTEILEKEEPEFCAKINPREPFTSMIVAHDCRLIMGPGRQGEVYGIVALVPDDQMNENPHAKQSWVAEGDLEKMMQTFADFPSWVKNIFKHSADLGLWQLRDLVGTPIKFVLCISQVQDPLKTWHRGRVIIIGDAAHAMLPTQGQGASQAIEDSEALGAFFDEIIEPPSPEVLTKALEDIFQARYKRASLIQAYSRQAAKPATAQGNKVVTIMAPITAHTAAKGMNDQIIWRIATKEPINVGFASADLIAGERGMFQRLRHQAVHEKDANEGKKTPRRARERAIEACDACATAKLSCDNERPCQRCQSKQIECVAKRPRLSNQDHASLPQFSPMTTTPDSNLSDLSVPPATEYSGSHEIYDSNFAQELTLDPFLPDTVPVYPNLNNFPAFFEQVMLPNVEMEIPQETQQPRGVFDFMLDTDFIFPENDLFDTNFMPDLDRILDTGPSICGSEDLQNPQLGDHESASRRAAAFRKSFWLWVPEKNQHAFSEERRIPLRDGDTISPKHRNRLEALQIPGKLSMHSRDDIFKLVVQTAGSRLSVSSFPSAEYLDTLIKVGIGKRTETDAWIHPYTFYDQKLRPELLTGLVAAGCVCCGLASINKTGIVLQEITRVSLAQLVEDDNSVLRDLQWLQASMLWLDIGIFCGYRRKMQIAESYLQPLCTAFRRAAAFDRSTYSVITPYLAGEDEQSLNNVWHEWVRQESLKRLAYHLFGHDIEVAMAMNRPALTSYTELTLPFPAARDLWLAPTAAAWRDLWNTKYRVVEVSDFSLRDLLSDPSLMTHIPIEMDFDIARTALLQGMASQVWETRQQLILSQGTQSSTRAMARLWLQSRQDDLYTTLKSISENPPTPPPVTTLLNEFVMMYLHIDIDAIQRFVGKLGDLDARRAYPGLRDWSHTKEARTSIWHAGQALHAARAVKAYQLRGFDAMAIYHAALVLWVYGLLQCGELKQLEAKTPMSETDLPPCVSLDGPEDKVTKAFLGHGIGRPGLTMARGGPDGDTPMFCELSKPRSVMAIARQVFEGNCPCPFPEDRLPPMIQNLCELIEDLGNLP
;
A
#
# COMPACT_ATOMS: atom_id res chain seq x y z
N MET A 1 10.74 -26.08 45.00
CA MET A 1 10.21 -25.70 43.69
C MET A 1 8.80 -26.24 43.58
N ALA A 2 7.86 -25.49 43.02
CA ALA A 2 6.52 -26.00 42.75
C ALA A 2 6.49 -26.74 41.39
N PRO A 3 5.77 -27.85 41.24
CA PRO A 3 5.72 -28.60 39.98
C PRO A 3 5.09 -27.75 38.87
N PHE A 4 5.78 -27.57 37.74
CA PHE A 4 5.25 -26.82 36.59
C PHE A 4 4.39 -27.74 35.72
N ARG A 5 3.07 -27.56 35.77
CA ARG A 5 2.07 -28.42 35.13
C ARG A 5 1.77 -27.92 33.71
N ILE A 6 2.02 -28.76 32.72
CA ILE A 6 1.77 -28.47 31.30
C ILE A 6 0.69 -29.44 30.81
N VAL A 7 -0.46 -28.92 30.36
CA VAL A 7 -1.55 -29.74 29.82
C VAL A 7 -1.59 -29.58 28.30
N ILE A 8 -1.46 -30.67 27.56
CA ILE A 8 -1.54 -30.68 26.08
C ILE A 8 -2.83 -31.38 25.69
N VAL A 9 -3.69 -30.74 24.90
CA VAL A 9 -4.96 -31.31 24.44
C VAL A 9 -4.82 -31.74 22.98
N GLY A 10 -5.01 -33.03 22.72
CA GLY A 10 -4.86 -33.65 21.40
C GLY A 10 -3.57 -34.47 21.26
N GLY A 11 -3.70 -35.79 21.09
CA GLY A 11 -2.60 -36.74 20.83
C GLY A 11 -2.21 -36.82 19.35
N GLY A 12 -2.24 -35.71 18.63
CA GLY A 12 -1.78 -35.62 17.24
C GLY A 12 -0.26 -35.46 17.13
N ILE A 13 0.26 -35.33 15.90
CA ILE A 13 1.67 -35.00 15.64
C ILE A 13 2.07 -33.75 16.46
N ALA A 14 1.31 -32.66 16.31
CA ALA A 14 1.52 -31.39 17.04
C ALA A 14 1.59 -31.56 18.57
N GLY A 15 0.77 -32.44 19.14
CA GLY A 15 0.72 -32.67 20.59
C GLY A 15 1.92 -33.46 21.10
N PHE A 16 2.34 -34.50 20.37
CA PHE A 16 3.54 -35.26 20.73
C PHE A 16 4.82 -34.48 20.46
N THR A 17 4.89 -33.66 19.40
CA THR A 17 6.04 -32.79 19.15
C THR A 17 6.16 -31.68 20.19
N ALA A 18 5.04 -31.05 20.59
CA ALA A 18 5.03 -30.09 21.70
C ALA A 18 5.44 -30.75 23.02
N ALA A 19 5.00 -31.98 23.28
CA ALA A 19 5.43 -32.74 24.45
C ALA A 19 6.93 -33.03 24.45
N ILE A 20 7.52 -33.42 23.32
CA ILE A 20 8.97 -33.64 23.19
C ILE A 20 9.74 -32.34 23.44
N ALA A 21 9.32 -31.24 22.82
CA ALA A 21 10.04 -29.96 22.89
C ALA A 21 9.93 -29.26 24.26
N LEU A 22 8.81 -29.42 24.97
CA LEU A 22 8.61 -28.80 26.29
C LEU A 22 9.28 -29.56 27.45
N ARG A 23 9.81 -30.77 27.23
CA ARG A 23 10.48 -31.55 28.30
C ARG A 23 11.64 -30.78 28.91
N GLY A 24 11.69 -30.76 30.24
CA GLY A 24 12.70 -30.06 31.02
C GLY A 24 12.65 -30.47 32.49
N ALA A 25 13.52 -29.89 33.31
CA ALA A 25 13.48 -30.10 34.75
C ALA A 25 12.19 -29.52 35.36
N ASN A 26 11.59 -30.21 36.34
CA ASN A 26 10.41 -29.75 37.09
C ASN A 26 9.12 -29.50 36.26
N ARG A 27 9.09 -29.94 34.99
CA ARG A 27 7.93 -29.84 34.09
C ARG A 27 7.17 -31.16 33.98
N HIS A 28 5.93 -31.19 34.43
CA HIS A 28 5.06 -32.37 34.36
C HIS A 28 4.04 -32.21 33.24
N ILE A 29 4.28 -32.91 32.13
CA ILE A 29 3.48 -32.83 30.91
C ILE A 29 2.39 -33.89 30.91
N THR A 30 1.12 -33.49 30.78
CA THR A 30 -0.04 -34.39 30.62
C THR A 30 -0.70 -34.18 29.27
N ILE A 31 -0.76 -35.22 28.44
CA ILE A 31 -1.43 -35.20 27.14
C ILE A 31 -2.83 -35.80 27.29
N LEU A 32 -3.87 -35.03 26.98
CA LEU A 32 -5.28 -35.44 26.99
C LEU A 32 -5.73 -35.75 25.56
N GLU A 33 -6.04 -37.01 25.27
CA GLU A 33 -6.44 -37.46 23.94
C GLU A 33 -7.82 -38.14 23.98
N GLN A 34 -8.71 -37.75 23.06
CA GLN A 34 -10.11 -38.22 23.05
C GLN A 34 -10.28 -39.67 22.55
N SER A 35 -9.39 -40.13 21.68
CA SER A 35 -9.40 -41.50 21.15
C SER A 35 -8.64 -42.48 22.08
N SER A 36 -8.70 -43.76 21.74
CA SER A 36 -7.87 -44.79 22.35
C SER A 36 -6.51 -44.99 21.66
N LEU A 37 -6.18 -44.16 20.65
CA LEU A 37 -5.00 -44.26 19.77
C LEU A 37 -4.82 -45.60 19.02
N ASN A 38 -5.72 -46.58 19.19
CA ASN A 38 -5.62 -47.93 18.64
C ASN A 38 -5.86 -48.04 17.10
N LYS A 39 -6.29 -46.95 16.44
CA LYS A 39 -6.62 -46.93 15.00
C LYS A 39 -6.24 -45.60 14.33
N GLU A 40 -4.94 -45.40 14.13
CA GLU A 40 -4.42 -44.45 13.13
C GLU A 40 -4.69 -44.98 11.71
N ILE A 41 -5.32 -44.16 10.86
CA ILE A 41 -5.62 -44.50 9.46
C ILE A 41 -4.37 -44.26 8.59
N GLY A 42 -4.06 -45.21 7.71
CA GLY A 42 -2.89 -45.16 6.85
C GLY A 42 -2.96 -44.03 5.82
N ALA A 43 -1.90 -43.23 5.76
CA ALA A 43 -1.64 -42.25 4.71
C ALA A 43 -0.13 -41.97 4.65
N LEU A 44 0.38 -41.53 3.51
CA LEU A 44 1.73 -40.95 3.43
C LEU A 44 1.73 -39.52 3.94
N ILE A 45 2.83 -39.11 4.57
CA ILE A 45 3.08 -37.75 5.02
C ILE A 45 4.54 -37.38 4.78
N SER A 46 4.80 -36.17 4.30
CA SER A 46 6.15 -35.65 4.11
C SER A 46 6.54 -34.70 5.23
N LEU A 47 7.75 -34.82 5.76
CA LEU A 47 8.40 -33.77 6.53
C LEU A 47 9.37 -33.01 5.61
N GLN A 48 9.22 -31.70 5.57
CA GLN A 48 10.06 -30.80 4.79
C GLN A 48 11.38 -30.51 5.53
N PRO A 49 12.47 -30.07 4.85
CA PRO A 49 13.81 -29.87 5.44
C PRO A 49 13.84 -29.02 6.72
N ASN A 50 12.91 -28.07 6.83
CA ASN A 50 12.71 -27.23 8.02
C ASN A 50 12.30 -28.03 9.27
N ALA A 51 11.56 -29.12 9.13
CA ALA A 51 11.08 -29.93 10.24
C ALA A 51 11.93 -31.18 10.50
N SER A 52 12.45 -31.83 9.45
CA SER A 52 13.40 -32.93 9.61
C SER A 52 14.65 -32.48 10.36
N ARG A 53 15.21 -31.30 10.04
CA ARG A 53 16.34 -30.70 10.76
C ARG A 53 16.07 -30.52 12.26
N ILE A 54 14.89 -30.05 12.65
CA ILE A 54 14.52 -29.90 14.07
C ILE A 54 14.53 -31.27 14.77
N MET A 55 13.88 -32.26 14.18
CA MET A 55 13.80 -33.60 14.78
C MET A 55 15.17 -34.29 14.82
N GLU A 56 15.93 -34.26 13.73
CA GLU A 56 17.24 -34.91 13.63
C GLU A 56 18.30 -34.23 14.51
N SER A 57 18.49 -32.91 14.44
CA SER A 57 19.63 -32.24 15.10
C SER A 57 19.31 -31.53 16.41
N LYS A 58 18.08 -31.03 16.62
CA LYS A 58 17.70 -30.31 17.86
C LYS A 58 17.07 -31.24 18.89
N TRP A 59 16.18 -32.16 18.47
CA TRP A 59 15.57 -33.15 19.36
C TRP A 59 16.29 -34.50 19.35
N ASN A 60 17.32 -34.68 18.51
CA ASN A 60 18.13 -35.90 18.41
C ASN A 60 17.29 -37.18 18.24
N LEU A 61 16.38 -37.20 17.27
CA LEU A 61 15.47 -38.32 16.93
C LEU A 61 15.96 -39.14 15.72
N GLY A 62 17.19 -38.91 15.25
CA GLY A 62 17.67 -39.46 13.97
C GLY A 62 17.64 -40.99 13.89
N GLN A 63 17.81 -41.70 15.00
CA GLN A 63 17.70 -43.17 15.03
C GLN A 63 16.23 -43.62 15.02
N GLU A 64 15.38 -43.07 15.90
CA GLU A 64 13.96 -43.46 15.98
C GLU A 64 13.17 -43.10 14.70
N LEU A 65 13.66 -42.14 13.92
CA LEU A 65 13.14 -41.81 12.58
C LEU A 65 13.59 -42.80 11.48
N LEU A 66 14.80 -43.36 11.58
CA LEU A 66 15.23 -44.47 10.73
C LEU A 66 14.42 -45.75 11.04
N GLU A 67 14.17 -46.02 12.32
CA GLU A 67 13.28 -47.11 12.78
C GLU A 67 11.82 -46.93 12.29
N ALA A 68 11.36 -45.69 12.11
CA ALA A 68 10.07 -45.36 11.50
C ALA A 68 9.98 -45.69 9.98
N ARG A 69 11.02 -46.29 9.40
CA ARG A 69 11.16 -46.66 7.97
C ARG A 69 10.96 -45.47 7.03
N GLN A 70 11.56 -44.34 7.39
CA GLN A 70 11.60 -43.15 6.53
C GLN A 70 12.25 -43.44 5.17
N MET A 71 11.92 -42.63 4.18
CA MET A 71 12.63 -42.54 2.90
C MET A 71 12.96 -41.07 2.60
N VAL A 72 14.13 -40.80 2.03
CA VAL A 72 14.47 -39.48 1.47
C VAL A 72 13.70 -39.28 0.17
N ASP A 73 13.16 -38.09 -0.09
CA ASP A 73 12.57 -37.75 -1.39
C ASP A 73 13.60 -37.02 -2.26
N GLU A 74 14.19 -37.72 -3.22
CA GLU A 74 15.19 -37.19 -4.15
C GLU A 74 14.60 -36.21 -5.18
N GLY A 75 13.28 -36.15 -5.36
CA GLY A 75 12.68 -35.15 -6.25
C GLY A 75 11.23 -35.37 -6.69
N PHE A 76 10.66 -34.33 -7.29
CA PHE A 76 9.38 -34.44 -8.00
C PHE A 76 9.60 -34.88 -9.46
N ARG A 77 8.83 -35.86 -9.94
CA ARG A 77 8.68 -36.18 -11.38
C ARG A 77 7.28 -35.82 -11.83
N ILE A 78 7.13 -34.94 -12.81
CA ILE A 78 5.83 -34.44 -13.23
C ILE A 78 5.49 -34.88 -14.65
N TYR A 79 4.33 -35.52 -14.79
CA TYR A 79 3.80 -36.04 -16.05
C TYR A 79 2.54 -35.26 -16.47
N ASN A 80 2.24 -35.22 -17.78
CA ASN A 80 0.98 -34.70 -18.31
C ASN A 80 -0.11 -35.79 -18.39
N THR A 81 -1.32 -35.38 -18.77
CA THR A 81 -2.47 -36.30 -18.99
C THR A 81 -2.23 -37.32 -20.11
N GLU A 82 -1.33 -37.03 -21.06
CA GLU A 82 -0.87 -37.99 -22.08
C GLU A 82 0.15 -39.02 -21.55
N GLY A 83 0.60 -38.93 -20.29
CA GLY A 83 1.51 -39.91 -19.67
C GLY A 83 2.98 -39.79 -20.06
N ASN A 84 3.40 -38.60 -20.50
CA ASN A 84 4.79 -38.25 -20.79
C ASN A 84 5.38 -37.44 -19.62
N LEU A 85 6.64 -37.72 -19.28
CA LEU A 85 7.40 -36.95 -18.29
C LEU A 85 7.68 -35.55 -18.87
N VAL A 86 7.19 -34.50 -18.19
CA VAL A 86 7.32 -33.09 -18.59
C VAL A 86 8.51 -32.44 -17.87
N ASN A 87 8.71 -32.76 -16.59
CA ASN A 87 9.75 -32.15 -15.77
C ASN A 87 10.23 -33.09 -14.65
N THR A 88 11.49 -32.94 -14.23
CA THR A 88 12.05 -33.56 -13.02
C THR A 88 12.74 -32.49 -12.19
N ILE A 89 12.32 -32.34 -10.94
CA ILE A 89 12.80 -31.32 -10.00
C ILE A 89 13.53 -32.04 -8.86
N PRO A 90 14.87 -32.11 -8.86
CA PRO A 90 15.61 -32.76 -7.79
C PRO A 90 15.49 -31.98 -6.47
N LEU A 91 15.49 -32.71 -5.36
CA LEU A 91 15.31 -32.22 -3.99
C LEU A 91 16.41 -32.73 -3.03
N LEU A 92 17.61 -32.98 -3.54
CA LEU A 92 18.81 -33.11 -2.72
C LEU A 92 19.01 -31.78 -1.97
N THR A 93 18.64 -31.77 -0.69
CA THR A 93 18.36 -30.54 0.07
C THR A 93 19.26 -30.37 1.30
N LYS A 94 19.91 -31.44 1.77
CA LYS A 94 20.80 -31.44 2.93
C LYS A 94 21.96 -30.44 2.86
N GLU A 95 22.66 -30.34 1.74
CA GLU A 95 23.75 -29.35 1.57
C GLU A 95 23.25 -27.90 1.70
N LYS A 96 22.01 -27.63 1.28
CA LYS A 96 21.45 -26.29 1.17
C LYS A 96 20.67 -25.85 2.43
N TYR A 97 20.09 -26.80 3.16
CA TYR A 97 19.19 -26.53 4.30
C TYR A 97 19.56 -27.25 5.60
N GLY A 98 20.52 -28.19 5.57
CA GLY A 98 21.04 -28.93 6.73
C GLY A 98 20.33 -30.26 7.01
N ALA A 99 19.24 -30.59 6.31
CA ALA A 99 18.55 -31.88 6.35
C ALA A 99 17.81 -32.14 5.02
N GLU A 100 17.40 -33.39 4.78
CA GLU A 100 16.63 -33.76 3.59
C GLU A 100 15.11 -33.61 3.81
N ARG A 101 14.36 -33.65 2.71
CA ARG A 101 12.92 -33.93 2.73
C ARG A 101 12.68 -35.43 2.93
N LEU A 102 11.79 -35.78 3.85
CA LEU A 102 11.55 -37.16 4.28
C LEU A 102 10.08 -37.59 4.07
N LEU A 103 9.86 -38.82 3.62
CA LEU A 103 8.56 -39.46 3.45
C LEU A 103 8.35 -40.52 4.53
N PHE A 104 7.19 -40.48 5.19
CA PHE A 104 6.77 -41.41 6.22
C PHE A 104 5.40 -41.99 5.92
N HIS A 105 5.15 -43.21 6.39
CA HIS A 105 3.79 -43.67 6.66
C HIS A 105 3.33 -43.02 7.98
N ARG A 106 2.21 -42.28 7.96
CA ARG A 106 1.80 -41.37 9.05
C ARG A 106 1.76 -42.04 10.43
N ARG A 107 1.22 -43.26 10.51
CA ARG A 107 1.14 -44.03 11.75
C ARG A 107 2.52 -44.39 12.33
N ASP A 108 3.52 -44.60 11.47
CA ASP A 108 4.85 -45.03 11.90
C ASP A 108 5.59 -43.82 12.50
N LEU A 109 5.52 -42.65 11.85
CA LEU A 109 5.97 -41.37 12.41
C LEU A 109 5.23 -41.00 13.71
N HIS A 110 3.91 -41.23 13.76
CA HIS A 110 3.08 -40.95 14.94
C HIS A 110 3.47 -41.81 16.15
N GLU A 111 3.66 -43.12 15.95
CA GLU A 111 4.07 -44.04 17.02
C GLU A 111 5.51 -43.77 17.49
N THR A 112 6.43 -43.38 16.58
CA THR A 112 7.77 -42.90 16.94
C THR A 112 7.71 -41.63 17.82
N LEU A 113 6.93 -40.62 17.41
CA LEU A 113 6.75 -39.38 18.18
C LEU A 113 6.12 -39.64 19.56
N LYS A 114 5.10 -40.49 19.61
CA LYS A 114 4.46 -40.96 20.84
C LYS A 114 5.44 -41.67 21.77
N SER A 115 6.25 -42.59 21.22
CA SER A 115 7.28 -43.32 21.97
C SER A 115 8.36 -42.39 22.53
N ALA A 116 8.82 -41.41 21.73
CA ALA A 116 9.78 -40.41 22.19
C ALA A 116 9.23 -39.51 23.30
N ALA A 117 7.97 -39.07 23.20
CA ALA A 117 7.32 -38.23 24.22
C ALA A 117 7.24 -38.94 25.59
N VAL A 118 6.90 -40.24 25.60
CA VAL A 118 6.76 -41.04 26.83
C VAL A 118 8.03 -41.76 27.28
N SER A 119 9.15 -41.64 26.54
CA SER A 119 10.38 -42.39 26.84
C SER A 119 11.06 -41.90 28.13
N PRO A 120 11.41 -42.80 29.08
CA PRO A 120 12.22 -42.47 30.25
C PRO A 120 13.72 -42.30 29.94
N MET A 121 14.15 -42.56 28.70
CA MET A 121 15.57 -42.43 28.29
C MET A 121 15.93 -41.04 27.76
N ARG A 122 14.95 -40.16 27.59
CA ARG A 122 15.12 -38.77 27.13
C ARG A 122 15.18 -37.81 28.34
N ALA A 123 15.78 -36.63 28.15
CA ALA A 123 15.91 -35.63 29.22
C ALA A 123 14.56 -35.05 29.66
N GLY A 124 14.47 -34.59 30.92
CA GLY A 124 13.22 -34.15 31.55
C GLY A 124 12.23 -35.31 31.80
N ASP A 125 11.17 -35.03 32.55
CA ASP A 125 10.17 -36.05 32.91
C ASP A 125 9.39 -36.56 31.67
N PRO A 126 9.04 -37.86 31.61
CA PRO A 126 8.18 -38.39 30.55
C PRO A 126 6.78 -37.78 30.54
N ALA A 127 6.24 -37.54 29.34
CA ALA A 127 4.86 -37.07 29.21
C ALA A 127 3.84 -38.17 29.55
N ILE A 128 2.84 -37.85 30.36
CA ILE A 128 1.76 -38.77 30.76
C ILE A 128 0.62 -38.69 29.74
N VAL A 129 0.38 -39.77 29.00
CA VAL A 129 -0.70 -39.82 28.00
C VAL A 129 -1.98 -40.38 28.61
N ARG A 130 -3.02 -39.55 28.70
CA ARG A 130 -4.38 -39.93 29.08
C ARG A 130 -5.25 -40.07 27.83
N VAL A 131 -5.40 -41.30 27.36
CA VAL A 131 -6.37 -41.65 26.30
C VAL A 131 -7.83 -41.55 26.80
N THR A 132 -8.79 -41.59 25.87
CA THR A 132 -10.24 -41.48 26.16
C THR A 132 -10.63 -40.28 27.04
N SER A 133 -9.81 -39.23 27.05
CA SER A 133 -9.94 -38.04 27.89
C SER A 133 -10.32 -36.85 27.02
N ARG A 134 -11.60 -36.81 26.62
CA ARG A 134 -12.10 -35.79 25.68
C ARG A 134 -12.39 -34.48 26.40
N VAL A 135 -11.61 -33.44 26.11
CA VAL A 135 -11.92 -32.07 26.54
C VAL A 135 -13.16 -31.54 25.81
N VAL A 136 -14.06 -30.90 26.56
CA VAL A 136 -15.28 -30.26 26.04
C VAL A 136 -15.35 -28.76 26.31
N ASP A 137 -14.64 -28.28 27.33
CA ASP A 137 -14.63 -26.88 27.76
C ASP A 137 -13.31 -26.48 28.45
N CYS A 138 -13.00 -25.17 28.52
CA CYS A 138 -11.75 -24.62 29.04
C CYS A 138 -11.94 -23.22 29.65
N ASP A 139 -11.44 -23.02 30.87
CA ASP A 139 -11.24 -21.69 31.46
C ASP A 139 -9.80 -21.24 31.18
N VAL A 140 -9.66 -20.28 30.26
CA VAL A 140 -8.36 -19.80 29.78
C VAL A 140 -7.62 -18.91 30.78
N LEU A 141 -8.32 -18.36 31.78
CA LEU A 141 -7.73 -17.47 32.78
C LEU A 141 -7.24 -18.28 33.99
N LYS A 142 -8.01 -19.29 34.41
CA LYS A 142 -7.59 -20.22 35.48
C LYS A 142 -6.58 -21.27 35.00
N GLY A 143 -6.57 -21.61 33.71
CA GLY A 143 -5.74 -22.69 33.18
C GLY A 143 -6.34 -24.07 33.45
N THR A 144 -7.66 -24.23 33.25
CA THR A 144 -8.34 -25.49 33.57
C THR A 144 -9.20 -26.00 32.41
N VAL A 145 -9.04 -27.27 32.04
CA VAL A 145 -9.89 -27.94 31.02
C VAL A 145 -10.87 -28.91 31.68
N THR A 146 -12.07 -29.00 31.12
CA THR A 146 -13.13 -29.92 31.58
C THR A 146 -13.27 -31.08 30.59
N LEU A 147 -13.19 -32.31 31.09
CA LEU A 147 -13.44 -33.54 30.33
C LEU A 147 -14.95 -33.81 30.20
N ASP A 148 -15.35 -34.60 29.20
CA ASP A 148 -16.75 -35.01 29.00
C ASP A 148 -17.36 -35.80 30.17
N GLY A 149 -16.53 -36.51 30.95
CA GLY A 149 -16.89 -37.10 32.24
C GLY A 149 -17.08 -36.13 33.40
N GLY A 150 -16.87 -34.82 33.21
CA GLY A 150 -17.00 -33.77 34.24
C GLY A 150 -15.78 -33.57 35.14
N GLU A 151 -14.69 -34.31 34.92
CA GLU A 151 -13.40 -34.07 35.58
C GLU A 151 -12.78 -32.75 35.10
N ILE A 152 -12.23 -31.96 36.02
CA ILE A 152 -11.47 -30.74 35.72
C ILE A 152 -9.98 -31.03 35.91
N VAL A 153 -9.18 -30.76 34.87
CA VAL A 153 -7.73 -30.89 34.89
C VAL A 153 -7.09 -29.50 34.86
N GLU A 154 -6.24 -29.20 35.83
CA GLU A 154 -5.51 -27.94 35.93
C GLU A 154 -4.13 -28.03 35.27
N GLY A 155 -3.73 -26.97 34.56
CA GLY A 155 -2.39 -26.74 34.04
C GLY A 155 -1.98 -25.29 34.24
N ASP A 156 -0.72 -25.06 34.58
CA ASP A 156 -0.18 -23.69 34.70
C ASP A 156 -0.04 -23.05 33.31
N VAL A 157 0.10 -23.88 32.27
CA VAL A 157 -0.12 -23.56 30.84
C VAL A 157 -0.86 -24.72 30.14
N ILE A 158 -1.70 -24.40 29.15
CA ILE A 158 -2.41 -25.36 28.30
C ILE A 158 -2.04 -25.15 26.83
N ILE A 159 -1.69 -26.24 26.13
CA ILE A 159 -1.39 -26.28 24.70
C ILE A 159 -2.55 -26.97 23.96
N GLY A 160 -3.26 -26.24 23.10
CA GLY A 160 -4.30 -26.78 22.22
C GLY A 160 -3.73 -27.31 20.91
N ALA A 161 -3.51 -28.61 20.85
CA ALA A 161 -3.09 -29.37 19.66
C ALA A 161 -4.24 -30.23 19.10
N ASP A 162 -5.49 -29.86 19.40
CA ASP A 162 -6.72 -30.62 19.14
C ASP A 162 -7.27 -30.49 17.69
N GLY A 163 -6.42 -29.98 16.79
CA GLY A 163 -6.59 -30.03 15.34
C GLY A 163 -7.68 -29.12 14.77
N ILE A 164 -8.04 -29.34 13.51
CA ILE A 164 -8.91 -28.44 12.76
C ILE A 164 -10.28 -28.20 13.43
N HIS A 165 -10.80 -29.20 14.16
CA HIS A 165 -12.05 -29.10 14.92
C HIS A 165 -11.87 -28.64 16.39
N SER A 166 -10.76 -27.94 16.68
CA SER A 166 -10.38 -27.47 18.01
C SER A 166 -11.53 -26.92 18.86
N VAL A 167 -11.66 -27.49 20.05
CA VAL A 167 -12.52 -27.00 21.14
C VAL A 167 -11.84 -25.79 21.80
N LEU A 168 -10.51 -25.81 21.98
CA LEU A 168 -9.80 -24.74 22.68
C LEU A 168 -9.81 -23.42 21.90
N ARG A 169 -9.80 -23.45 20.57
CA ARG A 169 -9.93 -22.26 19.71
C ARG A 169 -11.16 -21.41 20.05
N LYS A 170 -12.28 -22.03 20.48
CA LYS A 170 -13.52 -21.32 20.89
C LYS A 170 -13.34 -20.45 22.13
N HIS A 171 -12.40 -20.80 23.01
CA HIS A 171 -12.13 -20.06 24.24
C HIS A 171 -11.02 -19.02 24.08
N VAL A 172 -10.03 -19.30 23.22
CA VAL A 172 -8.98 -18.34 22.86
C VAL A 172 -9.57 -17.13 22.11
N LEU A 173 -10.43 -17.35 21.12
CA LEU A 173 -10.92 -16.30 20.22
C LEU A 173 -12.25 -15.64 20.62
N GLU A 174 -13.01 -16.22 21.57
CA GLU A 174 -14.42 -15.94 21.89
C GLU A 174 -15.41 -16.18 20.73
N GLU A 175 -15.17 -15.60 19.55
CA GLU A 175 -15.88 -15.86 18.30
C GLU A 175 -15.05 -16.76 17.36
N ALA A 176 -14.85 -18.03 17.73
CA ALA A 176 -14.06 -18.92 16.89
C ALA A 176 -14.77 -19.29 15.57
N PRO A 177 -14.04 -19.29 14.45
CA PRO A 177 -14.56 -19.77 13.19
C PRO A 177 -14.68 -21.30 13.13
N SER A 178 -15.68 -21.75 12.38
CA SER A 178 -15.88 -23.15 12.02
C SER A 178 -15.09 -23.52 10.76
N PRO A 179 -14.51 -24.74 10.64
CA PRO A 179 -13.79 -25.16 9.45
C PRO A 179 -14.67 -25.23 8.20
N MET A 180 -14.37 -24.38 7.22
CA MET A 180 -15.15 -24.24 5.99
C MET A 180 -14.69 -25.24 4.92
N PRO A 181 -15.59 -25.84 4.12
CA PRO A 181 -15.22 -26.59 2.93
C PRO A 181 -14.48 -25.72 1.91
N THR A 182 -13.44 -26.25 1.27
CA THR A 182 -12.65 -25.52 0.27
C THR A 182 -13.09 -25.76 -1.18
N GLY A 183 -14.21 -26.45 -1.40
CA GLY A 183 -14.68 -26.83 -2.75
C GLY A 183 -13.82 -27.90 -3.42
N HIS A 184 -12.96 -28.57 -2.66
CA HIS A 184 -12.03 -29.60 -3.12
C HIS A 184 -12.01 -30.75 -2.13
N SER A 185 -11.99 -31.97 -2.64
CA SER A 185 -11.80 -33.20 -1.89
C SER A 185 -10.51 -33.89 -2.33
N ALA A 186 -10.04 -34.84 -1.52
CA ALA A 186 -8.94 -35.73 -1.89
C ALA A 186 -9.33 -37.19 -1.62
N TYR A 187 -9.27 -38.03 -2.64
CA TYR A 187 -9.18 -39.48 -2.41
C TYR A 187 -7.78 -39.80 -1.89
N ARG A 188 -7.70 -40.73 -0.93
CA ARG A 188 -6.46 -41.32 -0.44
C ARG A 188 -6.51 -42.83 -0.61
N LEU A 189 -5.45 -43.36 -1.20
CA LEU A 189 -5.25 -44.77 -1.51
C LEU A 189 -3.85 -45.16 -1.06
N MET A 190 -3.67 -46.41 -0.63
CA MET A 190 -2.35 -47.01 -0.48
C MET A 190 -2.42 -48.50 -0.80
N MET A 191 -1.40 -49.00 -1.50
CA MET A 191 -1.27 -50.40 -1.87
C MET A 191 0.14 -50.91 -1.55
N PRO A 192 0.31 -52.22 -1.28
CA PRO A 192 1.63 -52.85 -1.29
C PRO A 192 2.27 -52.71 -2.66
N THR A 193 3.53 -52.29 -2.70
CA THR A 193 4.28 -52.08 -3.96
C THR A 193 4.38 -53.35 -4.80
N GLU A 194 4.49 -54.51 -4.14
CA GLU A 194 4.57 -55.83 -4.77
C GLU A 194 3.36 -56.18 -5.66
N ILE A 195 2.17 -55.62 -5.37
CA ILE A 195 0.98 -55.82 -6.21
C ILE A 195 1.11 -55.02 -7.50
N LEU A 196 1.62 -53.78 -7.45
CA LEU A 196 1.87 -52.97 -8.64
C LEU A 196 2.94 -53.61 -9.54
N GLU A 197 4.04 -54.07 -8.94
CA GLU A 197 5.15 -54.75 -9.64
C GLU A 197 4.71 -56.06 -10.33
N LYS A 198 3.69 -56.73 -9.78
CA LYS A 198 3.16 -58.00 -10.30
C LYS A 198 2.03 -57.83 -11.32
N GLU A 199 1.16 -56.85 -11.14
CA GLU A 199 -0.13 -56.77 -11.86
C GLU A 199 -0.25 -55.56 -12.79
N GLU A 200 0.59 -54.52 -12.63
CA GLU A 200 0.54 -53.29 -13.44
C GLU A 200 1.91 -52.97 -14.10
N PRO A 201 2.45 -53.87 -14.96
CA PRO A 201 3.77 -53.67 -15.58
C PRO A 201 3.86 -52.41 -16.48
N GLU A 202 2.74 -51.91 -17.02
CA GLU A 202 2.70 -50.65 -17.78
C GLU A 202 2.95 -49.44 -16.85
N PHE A 203 2.47 -49.48 -15.60
CA PHE A 203 2.79 -48.47 -14.59
C PHE A 203 4.28 -48.55 -14.23
N CYS A 204 4.79 -49.74 -13.91
CA CYS A 204 6.19 -49.92 -13.51
C CYS A 204 7.20 -49.55 -14.61
N ALA A 205 6.83 -49.67 -15.89
CA ALA A 205 7.63 -49.20 -17.03
C ALA A 205 7.66 -47.66 -17.20
N LYS A 206 6.81 -46.92 -16.45
CA LYS A 206 6.71 -45.44 -16.48
C LYS A 206 7.16 -44.80 -15.17
N ILE A 207 6.84 -45.42 -14.04
CA ILE A 207 7.18 -45.00 -12.69
C ILE A 207 7.63 -46.25 -11.92
N ASN A 208 8.89 -46.30 -11.50
CA ASN A 208 9.34 -47.31 -10.55
C ASN A 208 8.78 -46.99 -9.16
N PRO A 209 7.90 -47.83 -8.57
CA PRO A 209 7.26 -47.54 -7.29
C PRO A 209 8.21 -47.63 -6.09
N ARG A 210 9.43 -48.17 -6.25
CA ARG A 210 10.47 -48.21 -5.21
C ARG A 210 11.48 -47.06 -5.31
N GLU A 211 11.47 -46.27 -6.38
CA GLU A 211 12.38 -45.13 -6.52
C GLU A 211 11.96 -43.96 -5.61
N PRO A 212 12.91 -43.25 -5.00
CA PRO A 212 12.68 -42.19 -4.00
C PRO A 212 12.18 -40.87 -4.61
N PHE A 213 11.14 -40.90 -5.45
CA PHE A 213 10.61 -39.72 -6.15
C PHE A 213 9.09 -39.59 -5.97
N THR A 214 8.62 -38.45 -5.45
CA THR A 214 7.20 -38.11 -5.55
C THR A 214 6.83 -37.86 -7.02
N SER A 215 5.97 -38.70 -7.59
CA SER A 215 5.45 -38.54 -8.95
C SER A 215 4.11 -37.80 -8.94
N MET A 216 3.92 -36.88 -9.88
CA MET A 216 2.71 -36.05 -10.00
C MET A 216 2.13 -36.10 -11.41
N ILE A 217 0.80 -36.14 -11.52
CA ILE A 217 0.08 -35.92 -12.79
C ILE A 217 -0.92 -34.79 -12.58
N VAL A 218 -0.81 -33.73 -13.38
CA VAL A 218 -1.57 -32.49 -13.20
C VAL A 218 -2.47 -32.25 -14.41
N ALA A 219 -3.79 -32.21 -14.17
CA ALA A 219 -4.79 -31.77 -15.15
C ALA A 219 -5.35 -30.39 -14.76
N HIS A 220 -6.46 -29.99 -15.39
CA HIS A 220 -7.11 -28.69 -15.19
C HIS A 220 -7.45 -28.42 -13.71
N ASP A 221 -8.27 -29.29 -13.12
CA ASP A 221 -8.86 -29.21 -11.79
C ASP A 221 -8.51 -30.43 -10.93
N CYS A 222 -8.31 -31.59 -11.55
CA CYS A 222 -7.92 -32.84 -10.90
C CYS A 222 -6.39 -33.03 -10.89
N ARG A 223 -5.85 -33.62 -9.81
CA ARG A 223 -4.40 -33.91 -9.70
C ARG A 223 -4.12 -35.20 -8.95
N LEU A 224 -3.15 -35.98 -9.43
CA LEU A 224 -2.59 -37.14 -8.73
C LEU A 224 -1.23 -36.76 -8.14
N ILE A 225 -1.04 -37.05 -6.85
CA ILE A 225 0.25 -36.99 -6.16
C ILE A 225 0.51 -38.39 -5.64
N MET A 226 1.64 -39.00 -6.02
CA MET A 226 1.92 -40.42 -5.85
C MET A 226 3.35 -40.60 -5.35
N GLY A 227 3.60 -41.55 -4.46
CA GLY A 227 4.97 -41.77 -3.97
C GLY A 227 5.14 -43.00 -3.08
N PRO A 228 6.39 -43.40 -2.82
CA PRO A 228 6.73 -44.50 -1.93
C PRO A 228 6.56 -44.13 -0.45
N GLY A 229 6.40 -45.16 0.38
CA GLY A 229 6.58 -45.10 1.83
C GLY A 229 7.16 -46.41 2.37
N ARG A 230 7.58 -46.41 3.64
CA ARG A 230 8.19 -47.57 4.32
C ARG A 230 9.29 -48.22 3.48
N GLN A 231 10.31 -47.45 3.11
CA GLN A 231 11.45 -47.90 2.30
C GLN A 231 11.05 -48.58 0.96
N GLY A 232 9.85 -48.30 0.44
CA GLY A 232 9.34 -48.83 -0.82
C GLY A 232 8.42 -50.05 -0.69
N GLU A 233 8.10 -50.50 0.53
CA GLU A 233 7.10 -51.56 0.78
C GLU A 233 5.68 -51.18 0.31
N VAL A 234 5.33 -49.88 0.43
CA VAL A 234 4.01 -49.36 0.07
C VAL A 234 4.10 -48.18 -0.88
N TYR A 235 3.13 -48.07 -1.76
CA TYR A 235 2.93 -46.93 -2.65
C TYR A 235 1.62 -46.24 -2.31
N GLY A 236 1.64 -44.91 -2.18
CA GLY A 236 0.49 -44.11 -1.73
C GLY A 236 0.12 -43.03 -2.74
N ILE A 237 -1.18 -42.77 -2.83
CA ILE A 237 -1.78 -41.83 -3.79
C ILE A 237 -2.70 -40.86 -3.04
N VAL A 238 -2.53 -39.57 -3.32
CA VAL A 238 -3.46 -38.50 -2.94
C VAL A 238 -3.98 -37.88 -4.24
N ALA A 239 -5.26 -38.06 -4.50
CA ALA A 239 -5.93 -37.66 -5.74
C ALA A 239 -6.92 -36.52 -5.45
N LEU A 240 -6.49 -35.28 -5.72
CA LEU A 240 -7.29 -34.08 -5.50
C LEU A 240 -8.32 -33.92 -6.63
N VAL A 241 -9.55 -33.58 -6.25
CA VAL A 241 -10.73 -33.47 -7.11
C VAL A 241 -11.65 -32.32 -6.65
N PRO A 242 -12.49 -31.74 -7.52
CA PRO A 242 -13.57 -30.82 -7.11
C PRO A 242 -14.62 -31.46 -6.19
N ASP A 243 -15.19 -30.68 -5.27
CA ASP A 243 -16.31 -31.13 -4.41
C ASP A 243 -17.64 -31.26 -5.15
N ASP A 244 -17.82 -30.51 -6.25
CA ASP A 244 -19.14 -30.22 -6.85
C ASP A 244 -19.84 -31.44 -7.47
N GLN A 245 -19.10 -32.52 -7.70
CA GLN A 245 -19.60 -33.81 -8.17
C GLN A 245 -19.67 -34.88 -7.07
N MET A 246 -19.09 -34.63 -5.89
CA MET A 246 -18.80 -35.69 -4.90
C MET A 246 -20.00 -36.13 -4.04
N ASN A 247 -21.10 -35.37 -3.99
CA ASN A 247 -22.37 -35.73 -3.33
C ASN A 247 -22.30 -36.01 -1.82
N GLU A 248 -21.29 -35.51 -1.11
CA GLU A 248 -21.28 -35.57 0.36
C GLU A 248 -22.34 -34.63 0.98
N ASN A 249 -22.87 -35.00 2.14
CA ASN A 249 -23.80 -34.17 2.91
C ASN A 249 -23.02 -33.05 3.63
N PRO A 250 -23.25 -31.74 3.35
CA PRO A 250 -22.50 -30.63 3.95
C PRO A 250 -22.61 -30.52 5.48
N HIS A 251 -23.51 -31.27 6.10
CA HIS A 251 -23.75 -31.32 7.55
C HIS A 251 -23.43 -32.69 8.16
N ALA A 252 -22.76 -33.59 7.44
CA ALA A 252 -22.24 -34.83 7.99
C ALA A 252 -21.30 -34.55 9.17
N LYS A 253 -21.62 -35.14 10.33
CA LYS A 253 -20.96 -34.85 11.62
C LYS A 253 -19.95 -35.93 12.05
N GLN A 254 -19.55 -36.81 11.14
CA GLN A 254 -18.84 -38.06 11.46
C GLN A 254 -17.60 -38.28 10.60
N SER A 255 -16.46 -38.40 11.29
CA SER A 255 -15.18 -38.98 10.87
C SER A 255 -14.46 -38.39 9.65
N TRP A 256 -13.14 -38.51 9.68
CA TRP A 256 -12.20 -38.03 8.64
C TRP A 256 -12.19 -38.85 7.34
N VAL A 257 -13.09 -39.83 7.20
CA VAL A 257 -13.17 -40.74 6.05
C VAL A 257 -14.64 -40.99 5.71
N ALA A 258 -15.03 -40.61 4.50
CA ALA A 258 -16.10 -41.28 3.78
C ALA A 258 -15.50 -42.45 2.99
N GLU A 259 -16.26 -43.55 2.86
CA GLU A 259 -15.91 -44.64 1.95
C GLU A 259 -16.04 -44.12 0.52
N GLY A 260 -14.93 -44.06 -0.21
CA GLY A 260 -14.85 -43.44 -1.53
C GLY A 260 -15.37 -44.37 -2.63
N ASP A 261 -16.02 -43.78 -3.62
CA ASP A 261 -16.58 -44.50 -4.76
C ASP A 261 -15.52 -44.67 -5.87
N LEU A 262 -15.12 -45.92 -6.13
CA LEU A 262 -14.12 -46.26 -7.15
C LEU A 262 -14.63 -46.06 -8.57
N GLU A 263 -15.92 -46.30 -8.85
CA GLU A 263 -16.49 -46.06 -10.18
C GLU A 263 -16.47 -44.56 -10.49
N LYS A 264 -16.88 -43.76 -9.50
CA LYS A 264 -16.84 -42.30 -9.56
C LYS A 264 -15.42 -41.75 -9.68
N MET A 265 -14.46 -42.29 -8.95
CA MET A 265 -13.05 -41.91 -9.11
C MET A 265 -12.55 -42.22 -10.53
N MET A 266 -12.90 -43.38 -11.09
CA MET A 266 -12.57 -43.75 -12.47
C MET A 266 -13.24 -42.84 -13.52
N GLN A 267 -14.44 -42.31 -13.23
CA GLN A 267 -15.12 -41.31 -14.05
C GLN A 267 -14.43 -39.93 -13.96
N THR A 268 -14.13 -39.43 -12.75
CA THR A 268 -13.46 -38.13 -12.55
C THR A 268 -12.07 -38.08 -13.18
N PHE A 269 -11.30 -39.16 -13.10
CA PHE A 269 -9.99 -39.27 -13.71
C PHE A 269 -10.01 -39.80 -15.16
N ALA A 270 -11.15 -39.79 -15.86
CA ALA A 270 -11.31 -40.41 -17.18
C ALA A 270 -10.24 -40.00 -18.23
N ASP A 271 -9.81 -38.73 -18.24
CA ASP A 271 -8.82 -38.19 -19.19
C ASP A 271 -7.35 -38.55 -18.86
N PHE A 272 -7.07 -39.19 -17.72
CA PHE A 272 -5.71 -39.61 -17.33
C PHE A 272 -5.28 -40.91 -18.04
N PRO A 273 -3.99 -41.27 -18.06
CA PRO A 273 -3.52 -42.49 -18.74
C PRO A 273 -4.15 -43.80 -18.25
N SER A 274 -4.24 -44.82 -19.10
CA SER A 274 -4.68 -46.18 -18.73
C SER A 274 -3.88 -46.74 -17.56
N TRP A 275 -2.55 -46.67 -17.67
CA TRP A 275 -1.61 -47.24 -16.70
C TRP A 275 -1.71 -46.62 -15.30
N VAL A 276 -2.15 -45.36 -15.15
CA VAL A 276 -2.34 -44.76 -13.82
C VAL A 276 -3.75 -45.03 -13.26
N LYS A 277 -4.76 -45.16 -14.11
CA LYS A 277 -6.15 -45.42 -13.67
C LYS A 277 -6.36 -46.86 -13.21
N ASN A 278 -5.64 -47.81 -13.80
CA ASN A 278 -5.74 -49.21 -13.39
C ASN A 278 -5.36 -49.42 -11.92
N ILE A 279 -4.30 -48.74 -11.45
CA ILE A 279 -3.75 -48.96 -10.11
C ILE A 279 -4.76 -48.66 -8.98
N PHE A 280 -5.75 -47.79 -9.22
CA PHE A 280 -6.77 -47.45 -8.22
C PHE A 280 -7.58 -48.68 -7.75
N LYS A 281 -7.68 -49.72 -8.58
CA LYS A 281 -8.38 -50.98 -8.28
C LYS A 281 -7.67 -51.83 -7.21
N HIS A 282 -6.38 -51.57 -6.94
CA HIS A 282 -5.53 -52.36 -6.03
C HIS A 282 -5.48 -51.80 -4.60
N SER A 283 -6.19 -50.70 -4.32
CA SER A 283 -6.33 -50.17 -2.95
C SER A 283 -7.50 -50.85 -2.25
N ALA A 284 -7.23 -51.59 -1.16
CA ALA A 284 -8.27 -52.20 -0.36
C ALA A 284 -9.10 -51.17 0.44
N ASP A 285 -8.44 -50.08 0.87
CA ASP A 285 -9.06 -48.93 1.49
C ASP A 285 -9.08 -47.76 0.48
N LEU A 286 -10.26 -47.26 0.13
CA LEU A 286 -10.45 -46.03 -0.65
C LEU A 286 -11.15 -44.99 0.22
N GLY A 287 -10.40 -44.02 0.75
CA GLY A 287 -10.96 -42.98 1.62
C GLY A 287 -11.13 -41.66 0.89
N LEU A 288 -12.33 -41.06 0.94
CA LEU A 288 -12.58 -39.69 0.47
C LEU A 288 -12.51 -38.70 1.65
N TRP A 289 -11.82 -37.58 1.43
CA TRP A 289 -11.55 -36.55 2.43
C TRP A 289 -11.92 -35.16 1.87
N GLN A 290 -13.04 -34.59 2.28
CA GLN A 290 -13.35 -33.19 1.97
C GLN A 290 -12.32 -32.26 2.64
N LEU A 291 -11.63 -31.44 1.84
CA LEU A 291 -10.61 -30.52 2.34
C LEU A 291 -11.28 -29.29 2.98
N ARG A 292 -10.72 -28.88 4.13
CA ARG A 292 -11.27 -27.82 4.99
C ARG A 292 -10.17 -26.88 5.44
N ASP A 293 -10.55 -25.63 5.68
CA ASP A 293 -9.63 -24.54 5.99
C ASP A 293 -10.20 -23.66 7.13
N LEU A 294 -9.34 -22.93 7.84
CA LEU A 294 -9.70 -22.01 8.90
C LEU A 294 -9.82 -20.58 8.36
N VAL A 295 -10.98 -19.98 8.59
CA VAL A 295 -11.45 -18.77 7.93
C VAL A 295 -11.92 -17.78 8.99
N GLY A 296 -11.21 -16.66 9.19
CA GLY A 296 -11.57 -15.65 10.20
C GLY A 296 -13.02 -15.14 10.10
N THR A 297 -13.59 -14.69 11.23
CA THR A 297 -14.96 -14.19 11.29
C THR A 297 -15.19 -13.02 10.33
N PRO A 298 -16.24 -13.06 9.46
CA PRO A 298 -16.40 -12.09 8.41
C PRO A 298 -16.89 -10.74 8.95
N ILE A 299 -16.04 -9.71 8.86
CA ILE A 299 -16.47 -8.32 8.98
C ILE A 299 -17.49 -8.05 7.86
N LYS A 300 -18.73 -7.75 8.23
CA LYS A 300 -19.82 -7.48 7.28
C LYS A 300 -19.68 -6.12 6.59
N PHE A 301 -18.82 -6.04 5.59
CA PHE A 301 -18.95 -5.06 4.51
C PHE A 301 -18.83 -5.72 3.14
N VAL A 302 -19.57 -5.18 2.16
CA VAL A 302 -19.90 -5.89 0.92
C VAL A 302 -19.00 -5.44 -0.23
N LEU A 303 -18.19 -6.35 -0.76
CA LEU A 303 -17.78 -6.38 -2.17
C LEU A 303 -17.26 -7.78 -2.54
N CYS A 304 -17.98 -8.48 -3.44
CA CYS A 304 -17.71 -9.89 -3.75
C CYS A 304 -16.71 -10.06 -4.91
N ILE A 305 -15.41 -10.22 -4.61
CA ILE A 305 -14.43 -10.74 -5.57
C ILE A 305 -13.55 -11.79 -4.89
N SER A 306 -13.81 -13.09 -5.17
CA SER A 306 -13.01 -14.27 -4.77
C SER A 306 -12.57 -14.32 -3.30
N GLN A 307 -13.28 -15.09 -2.47
CA GLN A 307 -12.94 -15.26 -1.06
C GLN A 307 -11.55 -15.90 -0.86
N VAL A 308 -10.59 -15.05 -0.52
CA VAL A 308 -9.43 -15.39 0.31
C VAL A 308 -9.68 -14.66 1.62
N GLN A 309 -9.68 -15.39 2.73
CA GLN A 309 -10.08 -14.86 4.04
C GLN A 309 -8.96 -15.06 5.07
N ASP A 310 -8.92 -14.16 6.05
CA ASP A 310 -7.75 -13.94 6.86
C ASP A 310 -7.47 -15.06 7.88
N PRO A 311 -6.20 -15.24 8.31
CA PRO A 311 -5.80 -16.12 9.41
C PRO A 311 -6.46 -15.76 10.76
N LEU A 312 -6.22 -16.60 11.78
CA LEU A 312 -6.71 -16.34 13.14
C LEU A 312 -5.95 -15.17 13.79
N LYS A 313 -6.69 -14.18 14.32
CA LYS A 313 -6.13 -12.91 14.86
C LYS A 313 -5.14 -13.07 16.02
N THR A 314 -5.29 -14.12 16.82
CA THR A 314 -4.34 -14.54 17.87
C THR A 314 -4.39 -16.06 18.00
N TRP A 315 -3.33 -16.66 18.52
CA TRP A 315 -3.29 -18.07 18.88
C TRP A 315 -3.30 -18.30 20.40
N HIS A 316 -3.24 -17.24 21.23
CA HIS A 316 -3.18 -17.40 22.68
C HIS A 316 -4.11 -16.47 23.44
N ARG A 317 -4.43 -16.87 24.68
CA ARG A 317 -5.16 -16.05 25.66
C ARG A 317 -4.92 -16.59 27.07
N GLY A 318 -4.46 -15.72 27.98
CA GLY A 318 -4.24 -16.08 29.38
C GLY A 318 -3.22 -17.21 29.52
N ARG A 319 -3.65 -18.39 29.99
CA ARG A 319 -2.80 -19.57 30.17
C ARG A 319 -2.81 -20.53 28.97
N VAL A 320 -3.40 -20.16 27.83
CA VAL A 320 -3.71 -21.11 26.74
C VAL A 320 -3.16 -20.64 25.40
N ILE A 321 -2.51 -21.53 24.65
CA ILE A 321 -2.08 -21.31 23.26
C ILE A 321 -2.51 -22.48 22.36
N ILE A 322 -2.99 -22.21 21.14
CA ILE A 322 -3.30 -23.22 20.11
C ILE A 322 -2.18 -23.33 19.07
N ILE A 323 -1.90 -24.54 18.59
CA ILE A 323 -0.81 -24.85 17.63
C ILE A 323 -1.25 -25.82 16.52
N GLY A 324 -0.45 -25.90 15.45
CA GLY A 324 -0.72 -26.76 14.30
C GLY A 324 -2.11 -26.51 13.68
N ASP A 325 -2.79 -27.59 13.29
CA ASP A 325 -4.14 -27.53 12.71
C ASP A 325 -5.19 -26.86 13.62
N ALA A 326 -4.96 -26.70 14.92
CA ALA A 326 -5.87 -25.92 15.77
C ALA A 326 -5.82 -24.42 15.42
N ALA A 327 -4.64 -23.92 15.03
CA ALA A 327 -4.34 -22.52 14.76
C ALA A 327 -4.27 -22.15 13.27
N HIS A 328 -3.69 -23.01 12.42
CA HIS A 328 -3.34 -22.67 11.03
C HIS A 328 -3.52 -23.83 10.03
N ALA A 329 -4.51 -24.70 10.25
CA ALA A 329 -4.85 -25.78 9.31
C ALA A 329 -4.91 -25.27 7.86
N MET A 330 -4.32 -26.05 6.95
CA MET A 330 -4.03 -25.62 5.58
C MET A 330 -4.22 -26.77 4.59
N LEU A 331 -4.40 -26.44 3.31
CA LEU A 331 -4.51 -27.43 2.25
C LEU A 331 -3.22 -28.26 2.11
N PRO A 332 -3.32 -29.57 1.81
CA PRO A 332 -2.16 -30.48 1.76
C PRO A 332 -1.23 -30.25 0.55
N THR A 333 -1.50 -29.23 -0.28
CA THR A 333 -0.86 -28.96 -1.58
C THR A 333 0.65 -28.68 -1.52
N GLN A 334 1.22 -28.37 -0.35
CA GLN A 334 2.67 -28.21 -0.14
C GLN A 334 3.26 -29.22 0.87
N GLY A 335 2.45 -30.10 1.46
CA GLY A 335 2.91 -31.03 2.50
C GLY A 335 3.46 -30.37 3.78
N GLN A 336 3.27 -29.06 3.99
CA GLN A 336 3.89 -28.30 5.09
C GLN A 336 3.17 -28.37 6.45
N GLY A 337 1.90 -28.79 6.52
CA GLY A 337 1.09 -28.67 7.76
C GLY A 337 1.73 -29.29 9.02
N ALA A 338 2.19 -30.54 8.92
CA ALA A 338 2.92 -31.20 10.02
C ALA A 338 4.29 -30.57 10.29
N SER A 339 4.97 -30.06 9.26
CA SER A 339 6.24 -29.35 9.41
C SER A 339 6.08 -27.99 10.10
N GLN A 340 4.98 -27.27 9.89
CA GLN A 340 4.65 -26.06 10.63
C GLN A 340 4.29 -26.37 12.10
N ALA A 341 3.59 -27.47 12.39
CA ALA A 341 3.33 -27.90 13.76
C ALA A 341 4.62 -28.27 14.53
N ILE A 342 5.63 -28.83 13.85
CA ILE A 342 6.96 -29.09 14.41
C ILE A 342 7.69 -27.78 14.72
N GLU A 343 7.61 -26.77 13.85
CA GLU A 343 8.15 -25.43 14.13
C GLU A 343 7.44 -24.71 15.29
N ASP A 344 6.12 -24.86 15.43
CA ASP A 344 5.39 -24.33 16.61
C ASP A 344 5.89 -24.99 17.90
N SER A 345 6.17 -26.30 17.83
CA SER A 345 6.65 -27.09 18.96
C SER A 345 8.06 -26.69 19.36
N GLU A 346 8.95 -26.44 18.41
CA GLU A 346 10.30 -25.93 18.70
C GLU A 346 10.28 -24.52 19.28
N ALA A 347 9.37 -23.65 18.83
CA ALA A 347 9.16 -22.35 19.46
C ALA A 347 8.68 -22.49 20.92
N LEU A 348 7.72 -23.39 21.18
CA LEU A 348 7.33 -23.74 22.56
C LEU A 348 8.55 -24.21 23.38
N GLY A 349 9.36 -25.13 22.86
CA GLY A 349 10.56 -25.61 23.56
C GLY A 349 11.56 -24.51 23.89
N ALA A 350 11.87 -23.63 22.93
CA ALA A 350 12.89 -22.60 23.08
C ALA A 350 12.48 -21.41 23.95
N PHE A 351 11.23 -20.94 23.86
CA PHE A 351 10.74 -19.82 24.68
C PHE A 351 10.39 -20.25 26.11
N PHE A 352 10.04 -21.52 26.35
CA PHE A 352 9.89 -22.04 27.72
C PHE A 352 11.20 -22.58 28.32
N ASP A 353 12.30 -22.66 27.56
CA ASP A 353 13.59 -23.26 27.94
C ASP A 353 14.08 -22.86 29.35
N GLU A 354 14.10 -21.55 29.66
CA GLU A 354 14.53 -21.00 30.95
C GLU A 354 13.45 -21.05 32.05
N ILE A 355 12.21 -21.40 31.71
CA ILE A 355 11.08 -21.46 32.65
C ILE A 355 11.06 -22.83 33.33
N ILE A 356 11.61 -22.88 34.55
CA ILE A 356 11.75 -24.10 35.36
C ILE A 356 10.63 -24.20 36.41
N GLU A 357 10.19 -23.09 36.99
CA GLU A 357 9.05 -23.01 37.93
C GLU A 357 7.78 -22.49 37.24
N PRO A 358 6.58 -22.72 37.80
CA PRO A 358 5.33 -22.15 37.28
C PRO A 358 5.44 -20.63 37.09
N PRO A 359 5.35 -20.11 35.84
CA PRO A 359 5.55 -18.68 35.58
C PRO A 359 4.40 -17.82 36.14
N SER A 360 4.73 -16.56 36.46
CA SER A 360 3.70 -15.55 36.74
C SER A 360 2.79 -15.36 35.51
N PRO A 361 1.54 -14.88 35.67
CA PRO A 361 0.65 -14.63 34.53
C PRO A 361 1.26 -13.70 33.48
N GLU A 362 2.07 -12.72 33.91
CA GLU A 362 2.77 -11.76 33.06
C GLU A 362 3.87 -12.43 32.23
N VAL A 363 4.77 -13.18 32.87
CA VAL A 363 5.86 -13.91 32.20
C VAL A 363 5.29 -14.94 31.23
N LEU A 364 4.22 -15.64 31.62
CA LEU A 364 3.54 -16.59 30.75
C LEU A 364 2.89 -15.91 29.54
N THR A 365 2.12 -14.84 29.76
CA THR A 365 1.45 -14.11 28.67
C THR A 365 2.48 -13.56 27.67
N LYS A 366 3.60 -13.03 28.17
CA LYS A 366 4.70 -12.60 27.30
C LYS A 366 5.29 -13.76 26.49
N ALA A 367 5.64 -14.88 27.11
CA ALA A 367 6.17 -16.04 26.41
C ALA A 367 5.22 -16.56 25.32
N LEU A 368 3.89 -16.57 25.58
CA LEU A 368 2.89 -16.96 24.58
C LEU A 368 2.75 -15.94 23.42
N GLU A 369 2.92 -14.64 23.69
CA GLU A 369 2.96 -13.59 22.67
C GLU A 369 4.24 -13.67 21.82
N ASP A 370 5.41 -13.83 22.43
CA ASP A 370 6.70 -13.97 21.72
C ASP A 370 6.67 -15.19 20.77
N ILE A 371 6.11 -16.32 21.22
CA ILE A 371 5.86 -17.51 20.39
C ILE A 371 4.88 -17.21 19.25
N PHE A 372 3.79 -16.49 19.52
CA PHE A 372 2.82 -16.09 18.50
C PHE A 372 3.48 -15.20 17.43
N GLN A 373 4.21 -14.16 17.80
CA GLN A 373 4.89 -13.27 16.87
C GLN A 373 5.95 -13.98 16.03
N ALA A 374 6.73 -14.89 16.63
CA ALA A 374 7.73 -15.69 15.91
C ALA A 374 7.12 -16.65 14.87
N ARG A 375 5.89 -17.13 15.09
CA ARG A 375 5.23 -18.17 14.28
C ARG A 375 4.16 -17.65 13.30
N TYR A 376 3.37 -16.66 13.72
CA TYR A 376 2.12 -16.26 13.06
C TYR A 376 2.31 -15.85 11.59
N LYS A 377 3.23 -14.92 11.32
CA LYS A 377 3.52 -14.44 9.95
C LYS A 377 3.99 -15.57 9.03
N ARG A 378 4.74 -16.54 9.57
CA ARG A 378 5.28 -17.67 8.80
C ARG A 378 4.20 -18.70 8.46
N ALA A 379 3.47 -19.20 9.45
CA ALA A 379 2.41 -20.18 9.20
C ALA A 379 1.31 -19.61 8.30
N SER A 380 0.93 -18.35 8.49
CA SER A 380 -0.04 -17.63 7.66
C SER A 380 0.40 -17.53 6.19
N LEU A 381 1.68 -17.28 5.93
CA LEU A 381 2.24 -17.22 4.57
C LEU A 381 2.19 -18.59 3.89
N ILE A 382 2.52 -19.66 4.60
CA ILE A 382 2.44 -21.04 4.09
C ILE A 382 0.98 -21.48 3.85
N GLN A 383 0.05 -21.08 4.73
CA GLN A 383 -1.39 -21.29 4.53
C GLN A 383 -1.87 -20.58 3.25
N ALA A 384 -1.46 -19.33 3.03
CA ALA A 384 -1.79 -18.54 1.84
C ALA A 384 -1.24 -19.17 0.54
N TYR A 385 0.03 -19.59 0.51
CA TYR A 385 0.60 -20.27 -0.65
C TYR A 385 -0.03 -21.65 -0.91
N SER A 386 -0.45 -22.37 0.14
CA SER A 386 -1.17 -23.64 -0.02
C SER A 386 -2.54 -23.45 -0.69
N ARG A 387 -3.24 -22.34 -0.38
CA ARG A 387 -4.47 -21.91 -1.06
C ARG A 387 -4.21 -21.48 -2.52
N GLN A 388 -3.10 -20.80 -2.82
CA GLN A 388 -2.73 -20.44 -4.19
C GLN A 388 -2.43 -21.69 -5.04
N ALA A 389 -1.65 -22.63 -4.50
CA ALA A 389 -1.29 -23.88 -5.15
C ALA A 389 -2.48 -24.81 -5.45
N ALA A 390 -3.61 -24.64 -4.76
CA ALA A 390 -4.83 -25.43 -4.95
C ALA A 390 -5.71 -24.99 -6.14
N LYS A 391 -5.47 -23.81 -6.73
CA LYS A 391 -6.27 -23.32 -7.87
C LYS A 391 -6.12 -24.22 -9.12
N PRO A 392 -7.09 -24.22 -10.05
CA PRO A 392 -6.95 -24.92 -11.34
C PRO A 392 -5.66 -24.55 -12.07
N ALA A 393 -4.96 -25.55 -12.61
CA ALA A 393 -3.63 -25.40 -13.21
C ALA A 393 -3.66 -24.92 -14.68
N THR A 394 -4.83 -24.89 -15.31
CA THR A 394 -5.05 -24.40 -16.68
C THR A 394 -6.36 -23.60 -16.77
N ALA A 395 -6.71 -23.12 -17.96
CA ALA A 395 -8.08 -22.71 -18.28
C ALA A 395 -8.89 -23.91 -18.80
N GLN A 396 -10.21 -23.93 -18.58
CA GLN A 396 -11.07 -25.05 -18.96
C GLN A 396 -10.97 -25.31 -20.48
N GLY A 397 -10.64 -26.55 -20.86
CA GLY A 397 -10.40 -26.96 -22.25
C GLY A 397 -8.98 -26.69 -22.80
N ASN A 398 -8.07 -26.07 -22.03
CA ASN A 398 -6.67 -25.89 -22.45
C ASN A 398 -5.76 -27.01 -21.93
N LYS A 399 -5.02 -27.65 -22.86
CA LYS A 399 -4.08 -28.75 -22.60
C LYS A 399 -2.69 -28.32 -22.14
N VAL A 400 -2.31 -27.05 -22.28
CA VAL A 400 -1.00 -26.57 -21.83
C VAL A 400 -1.02 -26.45 -20.31
N VAL A 401 -0.35 -27.39 -19.63
CA VAL A 401 -0.24 -27.40 -18.16
C VAL A 401 0.76 -26.33 -17.73
N THR A 402 0.27 -25.13 -17.42
CA THR A 402 1.08 -24.05 -16.82
C THR A 402 1.34 -24.38 -15.34
N ILE A 403 2.21 -25.34 -15.11
CA ILE A 403 2.81 -25.55 -13.80
C ILE A 403 3.66 -24.31 -13.54
N MET A 404 3.23 -23.47 -12.59
CA MET A 404 4.14 -22.53 -11.95
C MET A 404 5.33 -23.36 -11.45
N ALA A 405 6.50 -23.21 -12.09
CA ALA A 405 7.73 -23.84 -11.62
C ALA A 405 7.82 -23.55 -10.11
N PRO A 406 7.95 -24.60 -9.26
CA PRO A 406 7.59 -24.48 -7.85
C PRO A 406 8.36 -23.33 -7.24
N ILE A 407 7.64 -22.23 -6.95
CA ILE A 407 8.27 -21.02 -6.40
C ILE A 407 9.04 -21.49 -5.20
N THR A 408 10.35 -21.28 -5.25
CA THR A 408 11.25 -21.91 -4.31
C THR A 408 10.98 -21.31 -2.94
N ALA A 409 10.16 -22.01 -2.15
CA ALA A 409 9.84 -21.77 -0.74
C ALA A 409 11.08 -22.07 0.15
N HIS A 410 12.19 -21.49 -0.27
CA HIS A 410 13.53 -22.07 -0.32
C HIS A 410 14.57 -20.96 -0.61
N THR A 411 14.23 -19.92 -1.39
CA THR A 411 14.96 -18.64 -1.44
C THR A 411 14.44 -17.70 -0.34
N ALA A 412 13.14 -17.38 -0.35
CA ALA A 412 12.50 -16.63 0.74
C ALA A 412 12.68 -17.33 2.11
N ALA A 413 12.70 -18.67 2.12
CA ALA A 413 12.90 -19.44 3.35
C ALA A 413 14.35 -19.49 3.84
N LYS A 414 15.38 -19.05 3.08
CA LYS A 414 16.76 -19.06 3.63
C LYS A 414 16.93 -17.93 4.63
N GLY A 415 16.88 -16.67 4.18
CA GLY A 415 16.96 -15.50 5.07
C GLY A 415 15.90 -15.48 6.17
N MET A 416 14.71 -16.03 5.92
CA MET A 416 13.64 -16.13 6.92
C MET A 416 13.74 -17.36 7.84
N ASN A 417 14.37 -18.48 7.44
CA ASN A 417 14.78 -19.52 8.40
C ASN A 417 15.91 -18.99 9.27
N ASP A 418 16.93 -18.39 8.67
CA ASP A 418 18.12 -17.96 9.39
C ASP A 418 17.75 -16.86 10.40
N GLN A 419 16.90 -15.89 10.05
CA GLN A 419 16.32 -14.94 11.02
C GLN A 419 15.44 -15.59 12.10
N ILE A 420 14.66 -16.64 11.81
CA ILE A 420 13.78 -17.26 12.81
C ILE A 420 14.58 -18.19 13.74
N ILE A 421 15.54 -18.96 13.22
CA ILE A 421 16.47 -19.76 14.03
C ILE A 421 17.34 -18.83 14.88
N TRP A 422 17.78 -17.70 14.35
CA TRP A 422 18.49 -16.66 15.11
C TRP A 422 17.61 -16.09 16.22
N ARG A 423 16.38 -15.63 15.94
CA ARG A 423 15.44 -15.12 16.98
C ARG A 423 15.10 -16.15 18.06
N ILE A 424 14.91 -17.41 17.66
CA ILE A 424 14.67 -18.55 18.58
C ILE A 424 15.92 -18.86 19.43
N ALA A 425 17.12 -18.51 18.96
CA ALA A 425 18.38 -18.70 19.67
C ALA A 425 18.82 -17.48 20.51
N THR A 426 18.48 -16.25 20.11
CA THR A 426 18.88 -15.01 20.83
C THR A 426 17.94 -14.61 21.96
N LYS A 427 16.68 -15.07 21.93
CA LYS A 427 15.64 -14.78 22.94
C LYS A 427 15.36 -13.26 23.13
N GLU A 428 15.69 -12.44 22.14
CA GLU A 428 15.48 -10.99 22.18
C GLU A 428 14.00 -10.62 22.06
N PRO A 429 13.49 -9.70 22.89
CA PRO A 429 12.11 -9.20 22.78
C PRO A 429 11.94 -8.28 21.57
N ILE A 430 10.76 -8.28 20.97
CA ILE A 430 10.50 -7.58 19.70
C ILE A 430 10.00 -6.15 19.95
N ASN A 431 10.73 -5.14 19.45
CA ASN A 431 10.15 -3.83 19.10
C ASN A 431 9.41 -3.99 17.75
N VAL A 432 8.07 -3.95 17.75
CA VAL A 432 7.27 -4.53 16.65
C VAL A 432 7.02 -3.57 15.49
N GLY A 433 8.04 -3.37 14.64
CA GLY A 433 7.86 -2.80 13.30
C GLY A 433 7.12 -3.75 12.36
N PHE A 434 5.79 -3.61 12.23
CA PHE A 434 4.95 -4.47 11.38
C PHE A 434 5.17 -4.25 9.87
N ALA A 435 6.01 -5.08 9.25
CA ALA A 435 6.16 -5.15 7.79
C ALA A 435 5.62 -6.47 7.21
N SER A 436 4.47 -6.45 6.53
CA SER A 436 3.99 -7.60 5.74
C SER A 436 2.88 -7.27 4.72
N ALA A 437 3.25 -7.12 3.43
CA ALA A 437 2.48 -7.62 2.27
C ALA A 437 3.08 -7.13 0.94
N ASP A 438 4.03 -7.87 0.33
CA ASP A 438 4.44 -7.57 -1.06
C ASP A 438 4.99 -8.78 -1.84
N LEU A 439 4.13 -9.78 -2.05
CA LEU A 439 4.47 -10.99 -2.83
C LEU A 439 3.27 -11.62 -3.59
N ILE A 440 2.18 -10.85 -3.78
CA ILE A 440 0.89 -11.33 -4.33
C ILE A 440 0.36 -10.45 -5.48
N ALA A 441 1.03 -9.35 -5.84
CA ALA A 441 0.54 -8.38 -6.82
C ALA A 441 0.50 -8.91 -8.28
N GLY A 442 1.50 -9.69 -8.70
CA GLY A 442 1.77 -9.96 -10.12
C GLY A 442 0.71 -10.75 -10.91
N GLU A 443 -0.07 -11.63 -10.28
CA GLU A 443 -0.91 -12.61 -11.02
C GLU A 443 -2.32 -12.12 -11.39
N ARG A 444 -2.76 -10.95 -10.90
CA ARG A 444 -4.16 -10.52 -11.04
C ARG A 444 -4.56 -10.17 -12.48
N GLY A 445 -3.60 -9.83 -13.35
CA GLY A 445 -3.85 -9.40 -14.73
C GLY A 445 -4.37 -10.49 -15.69
N MET A 446 -4.04 -11.76 -15.45
CA MET A 446 -4.42 -12.85 -16.37
C MET A 446 -5.87 -13.33 -16.16
N PHE A 447 -6.32 -13.42 -14.91
CA PHE A 447 -7.62 -14.02 -14.55
C PHE A 447 -8.86 -13.21 -14.97
N GLN A 448 -8.73 -11.90 -15.24
CA GLN A 448 -9.89 -11.09 -15.65
C GLN A 448 -10.40 -11.40 -17.07
N ARG A 449 -9.52 -11.85 -17.98
CA ARG A 449 -9.89 -12.08 -19.39
C ARG A 449 -10.81 -13.29 -19.57
N LEU A 450 -10.52 -14.39 -18.88
CA LEU A 450 -11.32 -15.63 -18.92
C LEU A 450 -12.72 -15.45 -18.30
N ARG A 451 -12.87 -14.58 -17.29
CA ARG A 451 -14.15 -14.35 -16.60
C ARG A 451 -15.21 -13.63 -17.45
N HIS A 452 -14.84 -12.94 -18.53
CA HIS A 452 -15.82 -12.24 -19.36
C HIS A 452 -16.53 -13.16 -20.35
N GLN A 453 -15.86 -14.22 -20.81
CA GLN A 453 -16.35 -15.06 -21.90
C GLN A 453 -17.45 -16.04 -21.44
N ALA A 454 -17.26 -16.69 -20.29
CA ALA A 454 -18.18 -17.69 -19.74
C ALA A 454 -19.53 -17.15 -19.20
N VAL A 455 -19.71 -15.82 -19.14
CA VAL A 455 -20.96 -15.20 -18.63
C VAL A 455 -22.01 -15.02 -19.74
N HIS A 456 -21.61 -15.03 -21.02
CA HIS A 456 -22.51 -14.70 -22.12
C HIS A 456 -23.30 -15.89 -22.71
N GLU A 457 -23.15 -17.11 -22.20
CA GLU A 457 -23.84 -18.31 -22.71
C GLU A 457 -25.06 -18.77 -21.89
N LYS A 458 -25.32 -18.21 -20.70
CA LYS A 458 -26.36 -18.77 -19.78
C LYS A 458 -27.68 -18.01 -19.67
N ASP A 459 -27.76 -16.73 -20.04
CA ASP A 459 -28.99 -15.92 -19.90
C ASP A 459 -30.00 -16.09 -21.06
N ALA A 460 -30.03 -17.28 -21.68
CA ALA A 460 -30.79 -17.57 -22.90
C ALA A 460 -31.94 -18.58 -22.70
N ASN A 461 -32.47 -18.75 -21.49
CA ASN A 461 -33.73 -19.50 -21.29
C ASN A 461 -34.48 -19.19 -19.98
N GLU A 462 -35.79 -19.51 -20.00
CA GLU A 462 -36.79 -19.41 -18.90
C GLU A 462 -37.15 -18.00 -18.38
N GLY A 463 -38.28 -17.86 -17.66
CA GLY A 463 -38.73 -16.54 -17.23
C GLY A 463 -40.01 -16.40 -16.39
N LYS A 464 -40.24 -15.15 -15.96
CA LYS A 464 -41.46 -14.55 -15.35
C LYS A 464 -42.21 -15.34 -14.27
N LYS A 465 -41.92 -15.03 -12.99
CA LYS A 465 -42.91 -15.00 -11.89
C LYS A 465 -42.71 -13.73 -11.03
N THR A 466 -43.77 -13.24 -10.40
CA THR A 466 -43.80 -11.96 -9.65
C THR A 466 -43.63 -12.15 -8.13
N PRO A 467 -43.06 -11.16 -7.40
CA PRO A 467 -42.83 -11.24 -5.96
C PRO A 467 -44.05 -10.86 -5.11
N ARG A 468 -44.16 -11.42 -3.91
CA ARG A 468 -45.10 -11.00 -2.84
C ARG A 468 -44.48 -9.93 -1.95
N ARG A 469 -45.32 -9.04 -1.38
CA ARG A 469 -44.92 -8.05 -0.36
C ARG A 469 -44.39 -8.73 0.91
N ALA A 470 -43.28 -8.21 1.45
CA ALA A 470 -42.80 -8.52 2.81
C ALA A 470 -43.54 -7.68 3.87
N ARG A 471 -43.53 -8.14 5.12
CA ARG A 471 -44.00 -7.39 6.31
C ARG A 471 -42.83 -6.69 7.00
N GLU A 472 -43.09 -5.52 7.56
CA GLU A 472 -42.16 -4.81 8.46
C GLU A 472 -42.06 -5.49 9.83
N ARG A 473 -41.00 -5.15 10.59
CA ARG A 473 -40.63 -5.79 11.86
C ARG A 473 -40.90 -4.85 13.03
N ALA A 474 -41.20 -5.39 14.21
CA ALA A 474 -41.49 -4.56 15.38
C ALA A 474 -40.29 -3.70 15.82
N ILE A 475 -40.60 -2.51 16.35
CA ILE A 475 -39.63 -1.53 16.85
C ILE A 475 -39.17 -1.92 18.26
N GLU A 476 -40.11 -2.31 19.13
CA GLU A 476 -39.79 -2.77 20.49
C GLU A 476 -40.66 -3.96 20.91
N ALA A 477 -40.00 -5.06 21.30
CA ALA A 477 -40.66 -6.29 21.74
C ALA A 477 -41.28 -6.15 23.15
N CYS A 478 -42.40 -6.83 23.39
CA CYS A 478 -42.91 -7.00 24.76
C CYS A 478 -41.96 -7.88 25.59
N ASP A 479 -42.00 -7.76 26.92
CA ASP A 479 -41.07 -8.51 27.80
C ASP A 479 -41.18 -10.04 27.62
N ALA A 480 -42.38 -10.56 27.33
CA ALA A 480 -42.61 -11.98 27.04
C ALA A 480 -42.06 -12.46 25.68
N CYS A 481 -41.76 -11.54 24.75
CA CYS A 481 -41.04 -11.82 23.50
C CYS A 481 -39.53 -11.59 23.66
N ALA A 482 -39.13 -10.49 24.32
CA ALA A 482 -37.74 -10.14 24.56
C ALA A 482 -37.02 -11.18 25.44
N THR A 483 -37.62 -11.57 26.57
CA THR A 483 -37.08 -12.60 27.47
C THR A 483 -36.94 -13.96 26.77
N ALA A 484 -37.86 -14.26 25.84
CA ALA A 484 -37.81 -15.47 25.03
C ALA A 484 -36.93 -15.36 23.76
N LYS A 485 -36.29 -14.21 23.51
CA LYS A 485 -35.50 -13.90 22.31
C LYS A 485 -36.20 -14.22 20.98
N LEU A 486 -37.53 -14.05 20.92
CA LEU A 486 -38.36 -14.35 19.75
C LEU A 486 -38.97 -13.08 19.14
N SER A 487 -39.19 -13.12 17.82
CA SER A 487 -39.75 -11.99 17.07
C SER A 487 -41.11 -11.56 17.60
N CYS A 488 -41.22 -10.29 17.97
CA CYS A 488 -42.46 -9.62 18.29
C CYS A 488 -43.01 -8.91 17.04
N ASP A 489 -44.31 -8.77 16.97
CA ASP A 489 -45.04 -7.81 16.14
C ASP A 489 -45.40 -6.54 16.96
N ASN A 490 -45.70 -5.42 16.29
CA ASN A 490 -45.92 -4.12 16.94
C ASN A 490 -47.28 -4.00 17.65
N GLU A 491 -48.21 -4.93 17.43
CA GLU A 491 -49.53 -4.94 18.08
C GLU A 491 -49.39 -5.32 19.57
N ARG A 492 -50.30 -4.82 20.42
CA ARG A 492 -50.28 -5.04 21.88
C ARG A 492 -51.72 -5.39 22.35
N PRO A 493 -52.00 -6.63 22.81
CA PRO A 493 -51.10 -7.78 22.90
C PRO A 493 -50.69 -8.32 21.52
N CYS A 494 -49.39 -8.62 21.34
CA CYS A 494 -48.84 -9.10 20.07
C CYS A 494 -49.34 -10.51 19.72
N GLN A 495 -49.39 -10.87 18.43
CA GLN A 495 -49.95 -12.13 17.94
C GLN A 495 -49.29 -13.36 18.58
N ARG A 496 -47.98 -13.33 18.87
CA ARG A 496 -47.29 -14.41 19.59
C ARG A 496 -47.81 -14.58 21.02
N CYS A 497 -48.02 -13.49 21.75
CA CYS A 497 -48.50 -13.55 23.14
C CYS A 497 -49.99 -13.87 23.19
N GLN A 498 -50.80 -13.32 22.28
CA GLN A 498 -52.23 -13.59 22.17
C GLN A 498 -52.50 -15.07 21.82
N SER A 499 -51.79 -15.63 20.82
CA SER A 499 -51.94 -17.05 20.42
C SER A 499 -51.42 -18.05 21.45
N LYS A 500 -50.55 -17.63 22.39
CA LYS A 500 -50.09 -18.45 23.51
C LYS A 500 -50.73 -18.11 24.86
N GLN A 501 -51.69 -17.19 24.89
CA GLN A 501 -52.34 -16.68 26.11
C GLN A 501 -51.34 -16.20 27.20
N ILE A 502 -50.27 -15.51 26.77
CA ILE A 502 -49.24 -14.93 27.65
C ILE A 502 -49.46 -13.42 27.77
N GLU A 503 -49.26 -12.85 28.95
CA GLU A 503 -49.39 -11.41 29.19
C GLU A 503 -48.30 -10.60 28.45
N CYS A 504 -48.68 -9.44 27.88
CA CYS A 504 -47.90 -8.76 26.84
C CYS A 504 -47.39 -7.37 27.27
N VAL A 505 -46.70 -7.31 28.41
CA VAL A 505 -46.27 -6.07 29.08
C VAL A 505 -45.21 -5.27 28.31
N ALA A 506 -45.22 -3.94 28.45
CA ALA A 506 -44.21 -3.01 27.92
C ALA A 506 -43.23 -2.56 29.03
N LYS A 507 -41.96 -2.37 28.67
CA LYS A 507 -40.86 -2.12 29.60
C LYS A 507 -40.82 -0.65 30.04
N ARG A 508 -40.17 -0.36 31.18
CA ARG A 508 -39.95 1.02 31.69
C ARG A 508 -38.47 1.26 32.06
N PRO A 509 -37.95 2.50 31.93
CA PRO A 509 -36.55 2.83 32.28
C PRO A 509 -36.31 2.95 33.79
N ARG A 510 -35.03 3.11 34.19
CA ARG A 510 -34.58 3.43 35.55
C ARG A 510 -33.59 4.61 35.56
N LEU A 511 -33.40 5.21 36.73
CA LEU A 511 -32.66 6.46 36.99
C LEU A 511 -31.26 6.24 37.58
N SER A 512 -30.49 7.32 37.64
CA SER A 512 -29.12 7.46 38.15
C SER A 512 -29.03 7.55 39.70
N ASN A 513 -27.80 7.56 40.23
CA ASN A 513 -27.46 7.87 41.63
C ASN A 513 -26.06 8.53 41.72
N GLN A 514 -25.78 9.22 42.84
CA GLN A 514 -24.51 9.91 43.17
C GLN A 514 -23.98 9.48 44.56
N ASP A 515 -22.87 10.11 44.98
CA ASP A 515 -22.47 10.48 46.36
C ASP A 515 -21.33 9.76 47.13
N HIS A 516 -20.58 10.62 47.87
CA HIS A 516 -19.59 10.44 48.96
C HIS A 516 -18.20 9.81 48.60
N ALA A 517 -17.02 10.41 48.87
CA ALA A 517 -16.38 11.07 50.06
C ALA A 517 -15.60 10.06 50.95
N SER A 518 -14.44 10.36 51.59
CA SER A 518 -13.95 11.62 52.19
C SER A 518 -12.39 11.78 52.37
N LEU A 519 -11.99 12.91 53.00
CA LEU A 519 -10.71 13.63 53.22
C LEU A 519 -9.81 13.14 54.43
N PRO A 520 -8.70 13.81 54.91
CA PRO A 520 -7.50 14.46 54.28
C PRO A 520 -6.15 14.45 55.12
N GLN A 521 -5.17 15.33 54.73
CA GLN A 521 -4.09 16.01 55.54
C GLN A 521 -2.85 15.18 56.00
N PHE A 522 -1.60 15.69 56.13
CA PHE A 522 -1.03 17.05 56.40
C PHE A 522 0.34 17.33 55.68
N SER A 523 0.85 18.57 55.79
CA SER A 523 2.23 19.05 55.44
C SER A 523 2.85 19.77 56.68
N PRO A 524 4.03 20.49 56.68
CA PRO A 524 5.05 20.78 55.64
C PRO A 524 6.55 20.83 56.12
N MET A 525 7.45 21.42 55.30
CA MET A 525 8.63 22.29 55.63
C MET A 525 10.12 21.81 55.65
N THR A 526 10.82 22.18 54.56
CA THR A 526 12.10 22.98 54.48
C THR A 526 13.53 22.43 54.68
N THR A 527 14.45 23.15 53.98
CA THR A 527 15.93 23.32 54.11
C THR A 527 16.89 22.49 53.24
N THR A 528 17.92 23.22 52.75
CA THR A 528 19.13 22.86 51.97
C THR A 528 20.38 23.27 52.83
N PRO A 529 21.68 23.23 52.41
CA PRO A 529 22.31 22.90 51.12
C PRO A 529 23.62 22.04 51.24
N ASP A 530 24.55 22.22 50.28
CA ASP A 530 26.01 21.94 50.28
C ASP A 530 26.57 20.55 49.84
N SER A 531 27.91 20.48 49.66
CA SER A 531 28.60 19.71 48.59
C SER A 531 30.02 19.21 48.95
N ASN A 532 30.64 18.32 48.13
CA ASN A 532 32.06 18.31 47.63
C ASN A 532 32.70 16.92 47.32
N LEU A 533 33.51 16.84 46.22
CA LEU A 533 34.81 16.10 45.99
C LEU A 533 34.91 14.55 46.21
N SER A 534 35.82 13.75 45.61
CA SER A 534 36.69 13.75 44.37
C SER A 534 37.15 12.26 44.10
N ASP A 535 38.23 11.76 43.43
CA ASP A 535 39.52 12.26 42.86
C ASP A 535 40.24 11.16 41.98
N LEU A 536 41.52 11.38 41.57
CA LEU A 536 42.58 10.44 41.06
C LEU A 536 42.74 10.09 39.55
N SER A 537 44.00 9.81 39.10
CA SER A 537 44.45 9.94 37.69
C SER A 537 45.79 9.21 37.28
N VAL A 538 45.91 8.72 36.01
CA VAL A 538 47.00 8.97 34.96
C VAL A 538 48.49 8.48 35.24
N PRO A 539 49.52 8.33 34.31
CA PRO A 539 49.70 8.54 32.84
C PRO A 539 50.16 7.32 31.89
N PRO A 540 51.40 7.10 31.32
CA PRO A 540 51.55 6.91 29.83
C PRO A 540 52.66 5.96 29.18
N ALA A 541 52.63 5.85 27.83
CA ALA A 541 53.73 5.93 26.80
C ALA A 541 54.71 4.77 26.37
N THR A 542 54.86 4.54 25.02
CA THR A 542 56.10 4.65 24.14
C THR A 542 55.90 4.12 22.67
N GLU A 543 56.93 4.14 21.77
CA GLU A 543 56.86 4.29 20.27
C GLU A 543 57.53 3.15 19.41
N TYR A 544 57.36 3.11 18.04
CA TYR A 544 58.40 3.01 16.94
C TYR A 544 57.86 2.84 15.46
N SER A 545 58.70 2.54 14.43
CA SER A 545 58.55 3.01 13.00
C SER A 545 59.00 2.12 11.78
N GLY A 546 58.53 2.44 10.53
CA GLY A 546 59.16 2.21 9.18
C GLY A 546 58.78 0.94 8.34
N SER A 547 59.09 0.76 7.02
CA SER A 547 59.10 1.61 5.77
C SER A 547 59.54 0.81 4.48
N HIS A 548 59.39 1.36 3.23
CA HIS A 548 59.92 0.91 1.87
C HIS A 548 59.20 -0.28 1.14
N GLU A 549 59.28 -0.66 -0.17
CA GLU A 549 59.65 -0.15 -1.57
C GLU A 549 59.36 -1.29 -2.64
N ILE A 550 59.31 -1.24 -4.01
CA ILE A 550 59.18 -0.24 -5.13
C ILE A 550 59.10 -0.93 -6.58
N TYR A 551 58.67 -0.21 -7.65
CA TYR A 551 58.89 -0.37 -9.15
C TYR A 551 58.00 -1.22 -10.16
N ASP A 552 57.61 -0.54 -11.25
CA ASP A 552 57.54 -0.88 -12.72
C ASP A 552 56.37 -1.62 -13.47
N SER A 553 56.42 -1.54 -14.82
CA SER A 553 55.33 -1.28 -15.79
C SER A 553 55.01 -2.35 -16.88
N ASN A 554 53.97 -2.04 -17.69
CA ASN A 554 53.64 -2.52 -19.06
C ASN A 554 52.86 -3.85 -19.28
N PHE A 555 51.57 -3.72 -19.62
CA PHE A 555 51.02 -4.20 -20.91
C PHE A 555 49.69 -3.50 -21.24
N ALA A 556 49.30 -3.38 -22.52
CA ALA A 556 48.02 -2.81 -22.92
C ALA A 556 47.55 -3.31 -24.30
N GLN A 557 46.28 -3.74 -24.43
CA GLN A 557 45.54 -3.69 -25.70
C GLN A 557 44.01 -3.85 -25.54
N GLU A 558 43.28 -2.92 -26.18
CA GLU A 558 41.95 -3.06 -26.80
C GLU A 558 40.82 -3.84 -26.08
N LEU A 559 39.94 -3.10 -25.42
CA LEU A 559 38.50 -3.41 -25.28
C LEU A 559 37.67 -2.11 -25.38
N THR A 560 36.40 -2.21 -25.81
CA THR A 560 35.57 -1.05 -26.17
C THR A 560 34.88 -0.38 -24.97
N LEU A 561 34.99 0.95 -24.88
CA LEU A 561 34.45 1.80 -23.81
C LEU A 561 32.91 1.89 -23.79
N ASP A 562 32.35 2.01 -22.58
CA ASP A 562 30.93 2.33 -22.30
C ASP A 562 30.78 3.86 -22.08
N PRO A 563 29.88 4.58 -22.79
CA PRO A 563 29.85 6.06 -22.75
C PRO A 563 29.32 6.72 -21.46
N PHE A 564 28.94 5.95 -20.43
CA PHE A 564 28.24 6.48 -19.24
C PHE A 564 29.07 6.55 -17.96
N LEU A 565 30.39 6.31 -18.02
CA LEU A 565 31.31 6.56 -16.91
C LEU A 565 32.11 7.86 -17.16
N PRO A 566 32.19 8.79 -16.19
CA PRO A 566 32.99 10.00 -16.32
C PRO A 566 34.48 9.71 -16.09
N ASP A 567 35.30 9.88 -17.12
CA ASP A 567 36.77 9.91 -17.03
C ASP A 567 37.26 11.19 -16.30
N THR A 568 37.05 11.29 -14.98
CA THR A 568 37.91 12.05 -14.03
C THR A 568 37.36 11.98 -12.59
N VAL A 569 38.26 11.75 -11.61
CA VAL A 569 37.97 11.98 -10.19
C VAL A 569 38.58 13.34 -9.78
N PRO A 570 37.80 14.31 -9.27
CA PRO A 570 38.35 15.56 -8.78
C PRO A 570 39.07 15.37 -7.43
N VAL A 571 40.28 15.93 -7.30
CA VAL A 571 41.07 15.89 -6.06
C VAL A 571 40.65 17.03 -5.14
N TYR A 572 40.00 16.71 -4.01
CA TYR A 572 39.68 17.68 -2.96
C TYR A 572 40.88 17.93 -2.03
N PRO A 573 41.24 19.20 -1.74
CA PRO A 573 42.32 19.52 -0.81
C PRO A 573 41.87 19.63 0.66
N ASN A 574 42.58 18.92 1.54
CA ASN A 574 42.72 19.19 2.99
C ASN A 574 41.45 19.46 3.83
N LEU A 575 40.90 18.40 4.43
CA LEU A 575 40.00 18.49 5.60
C LEU A 575 40.54 17.64 6.78
N ASN A 576 41.61 18.15 7.41
CA ASN A 576 42.18 17.56 8.61
C ASN A 576 41.26 17.78 9.83
N ASN A 577 40.35 16.84 10.11
CA ASN A 577 39.85 16.49 11.46
C ASN A 577 38.77 15.37 11.39
N PHE A 578 39.20 14.11 11.32
CA PHE A 578 38.33 12.95 11.60
C PHE A 578 39.11 11.89 12.40
N PRO A 579 38.45 11.08 13.28
CA PRO A 579 39.15 10.05 14.05
C PRO A 579 39.58 8.87 13.18
N ALA A 580 40.86 8.47 13.28
CA ALA A 580 41.52 7.47 12.42
C ALA A 580 40.97 6.03 12.46
N PHE A 581 39.89 5.76 13.21
CA PHE A 581 39.21 4.46 13.21
C PHE A 581 38.51 4.17 11.87
N PHE A 582 37.96 5.19 11.20
CA PHE A 582 37.21 5.00 9.96
C PHE A 582 38.10 4.72 8.74
N GLU A 583 39.33 5.25 8.70
CA GLU A 583 40.26 5.00 7.57
C GLU A 583 40.62 3.53 7.42
N GLN A 584 40.77 2.80 8.54
CA GLN A 584 41.12 1.37 8.54
C GLN A 584 39.99 0.45 8.04
N VAL A 585 38.74 0.92 8.07
CA VAL A 585 37.57 0.16 7.59
C VAL A 585 37.33 0.40 6.09
N MET A 586 37.66 1.59 5.59
CA MET A 586 37.30 2.03 4.24
C MET A 586 38.39 1.78 3.18
N LEU A 587 39.60 1.36 3.56
CA LEU A 587 40.71 1.09 2.63
C LEU A 587 41.48 -0.22 2.95
N PRO A 588 41.00 -1.38 2.47
CA PRO A 588 41.77 -2.62 2.50
C PRO A 588 42.79 -2.67 1.34
N ASN A 589 44.07 -2.41 1.64
CA ASN A 589 45.17 -2.61 0.69
C ASN A 589 45.44 -4.11 0.45
N VAL A 590 44.66 -4.76 -0.44
CA VAL A 590 44.99 -6.06 -1.05
C VAL A 590 44.56 -6.05 -2.51
N GLU A 591 45.48 -6.44 -3.41
CA GLU A 591 45.20 -6.62 -4.83
C GLU A 591 44.31 -7.86 -5.05
N MET A 592 43.06 -7.64 -5.47
CA MET A 592 42.22 -8.69 -6.06
C MET A 592 41.44 -8.11 -7.24
N GLU A 593 41.67 -8.64 -8.43
CA GLU A 593 40.84 -8.38 -9.60
C GLU A 593 39.44 -9.00 -9.38
N ILE A 594 38.45 -8.13 -9.13
CA ILE A 594 37.04 -8.51 -9.06
C ILE A 594 36.32 -7.77 -10.20
N PRO A 595 35.54 -8.46 -11.06
CA PRO A 595 34.77 -7.80 -12.10
C PRO A 595 33.81 -6.73 -11.54
N GLN A 596 33.57 -5.67 -12.31
CA GLN A 596 32.71 -4.57 -11.91
C GLN A 596 31.25 -5.03 -11.71
N GLU A 597 30.88 -5.39 -10.48
CA GLU A 597 29.47 -5.52 -10.11
C GLU A 597 28.83 -4.13 -10.03
N THR A 598 27.72 -3.96 -10.74
CA THR A 598 26.92 -2.74 -10.76
C THR A 598 26.54 -2.29 -9.35
N GLN A 599 26.82 -1.03 -9.01
CA GLN A 599 26.39 -0.43 -7.74
C GLN A 599 24.88 -0.65 -7.54
N GLN A 600 24.50 -1.33 -6.45
CA GLN A 600 23.10 -1.55 -6.11
C GLN A 600 22.46 -0.21 -5.70
N PRO A 601 21.43 0.31 -6.40
CA PRO A 601 20.79 1.55 -5.98
C PRO A 601 19.93 1.30 -4.74
N ARG A 602 19.84 2.31 -3.86
CA ARG A 602 19.09 2.29 -2.58
C ARG A 602 17.83 1.41 -2.63
N GLY A 603 17.71 0.54 -1.65
CA GLY A 603 16.69 -0.51 -1.60
C GLY A 603 15.29 0.04 -1.32
N VAL A 604 14.27 -0.80 -1.53
CA VAL A 604 12.86 -0.50 -1.15
C VAL A 604 12.66 -0.61 0.38
N PHE A 605 13.75 -0.49 1.15
CA PHE A 605 13.79 -0.55 2.61
C PHE A 605 14.20 0.80 3.24
N ASP A 606 14.61 1.81 2.46
CA ASP A 606 14.77 3.23 2.86
C ASP A 606 13.39 3.90 3.10
N PHE A 607 12.46 3.20 3.78
CA PHE A 607 11.11 3.66 4.08
C PHE A 607 10.86 3.79 5.60
N MET A 608 11.85 4.33 6.31
CA MET A 608 11.58 5.16 7.47
C MET A 608 11.72 6.62 7.06
N LEU A 609 10.97 7.52 7.71
CA LEU A 609 11.30 8.94 7.68
C LEU A 609 12.60 9.11 8.46
N ASP A 610 13.68 9.53 7.80
CA ASP A 610 14.96 9.91 8.43
C ASP A 610 14.71 11.07 9.40
N THR A 611 14.35 10.70 10.64
CA THR A 611 14.02 11.61 11.74
C THR A 611 14.94 11.33 12.92
N ASP A 612 16.21 11.06 12.61
CA ASP A 612 17.31 10.89 13.56
C ASP A 612 17.57 12.22 14.30
N PHE A 613 16.75 12.48 15.31
CA PHE A 613 16.97 13.53 16.28
C PHE A 613 18.17 13.16 17.18
N ILE A 614 19.37 13.42 16.66
CA ILE A 614 20.62 13.37 17.44
C ILE A 614 20.58 14.50 18.47
N PHE A 615 20.06 14.20 19.67
CA PHE A 615 20.20 15.08 20.83
C PHE A 615 21.60 14.87 21.45
N PRO A 616 22.42 15.93 21.60
CA PRO A 616 23.62 15.84 22.42
C PRO A 616 23.22 15.70 23.89
N GLU A 617 23.99 14.91 24.65
CA GLU A 617 23.72 14.63 26.07
C GLU A 617 23.81 15.91 26.92
N ASN A 618 22.66 16.45 27.38
CA ASN A 618 22.45 17.14 28.68
C ASN A 618 20.98 17.62 28.84
N ASP A 619 20.54 17.72 30.10
CA ASP A 619 19.12 17.89 30.50
C ASP A 619 18.37 19.12 29.93
N LEU A 620 17.13 18.87 29.46
CA LEU A 620 15.94 19.63 29.92
C LEU A 620 14.60 18.95 29.56
N PHE A 621 14.57 18.08 28.55
CA PHE A 621 13.34 17.45 28.04
C PHE A 621 13.30 15.95 28.36
N ASP A 622 12.36 15.54 29.22
CA ASP A 622 12.17 14.16 29.62
C ASP A 622 11.61 13.28 28.48
N THR A 623 11.89 11.98 28.58
CA THR A 623 11.72 10.83 27.68
C THR A 623 10.36 10.61 26.98
N ASN A 624 9.38 11.51 27.13
CA ASN A 624 8.03 11.40 26.57
C ASN A 624 7.86 12.10 25.19
N PHE A 625 8.96 12.33 24.45
CA PHE A 625 8.91 13.04 23.16
C PHE A 625 8.42 12.16 22.00
N MET A 626 8.64 10.85 22.07
CA MET A 626 7.98 9.87 21.21
C MET A 626 6.58 9.57 21.76
N PRO A 627 5.51 9.62 20.94
CA PRO A 627 4.22 9.10 21.35
C PRO A 627 4.28 7.57 21.43
N ASP A 628 4.33 7.05 22.65
CA ASP A 628 4.20 5.63 22.99
C ASP A 628 3.00 5.00 22.24
N LEU A 629 3.31 4.28 21.16
CA LEU A 629 2.33 3.88 20.14
C LEU A 629 1.35 2.83 20.68
N ASP A 630 1.80 2.00 21.61
CA ASP A 630 0.96 0.99 22.26
C ASP A 630 -0.08 1.65 23.18
N ARG A 631 0.29 2.72 23.89
CA ARG A 631 -0.69 3.56 24.63
C ARG A 631 -1.68 4.28 23.72
N ILE A 632 -1.39 4.46 22.44
CA ILE A 632 -2.35 4.97 21.45
C ILE A 632 -3.40 3.91 21.10
N LEU A 633 -3.02 2.63 21.12
CA LEU A 633 -3.89 1.49 20.80
C LEU A 633 -4.71 1.03 22.03
N ASP A 634 -4.13 1.06 23.23
CA ASP A 634 -4.81 0.80 24.50
C ASP A 634 -5.88 1.85 24.84
N THR A 635 -5.73 3.08 24.36
CA THR A 635 -6.79 4.10 24.46
C THR A 635 -7.86 3.88 23.39
N GLY A 636 -8.64 2.80 23.59
CA GLY A 636 -9.80 2.43 22.77
C GLY A 636 -10.71 3.64 22.47
N PRO A 637 -11.25 3.74 21.24
CA PRO A 637 -11.73 5.00 20.68
C PRO A 637 -12.85 5.60 21.54
N SER A 638 -12.60 6.80 22.06
CA SER A 638 -13.62 7.58 22.75
C SER A 638 -14.76 7.88 21.77
N ILE A 639 -15.96 7.38 22.07
CA ILE A 639 -17.14 7.58 21.22
C ILE A 639 -17.63 9.01 21.42
N CYS A 640 -16.99 9.94 20.73
CA CYS A 640 -17.36 11.34 20.73
C CYS A 640 -18.75 11.50 20.08
N GLY A 641 -19.79 11.72 20.90
CA GLY A 641 -21.13 12.09 20.43
C GLY A 641 -22.06 10.93 20.00
N SER A 642 -22.15 9.83 20.76
CA SER A 642 -23.26 8.87 20.56
C SER A 642 -24.64 9.39 20.98
N GLU A 643 -24.70 10.50 21.72
CA GLU A 643 -25.95 11.08 22.23
C GLU A 643 -26.59 12.07 21.23
N ASP A 644 -25.79 12.93 20.57
CA ASP A 644 -26.27 13.91 19.56
C ASP A 644 -26.90 13.23 18.32
N LEU A 645 -26.49 12.01 17.98
CA LEU A 645 -27.01 11.24 16.84
C LEU A 645 -28.49 10.83 16.98
N GLN A 646 -29.11 11.01 18.14
CA GLN A 646 -30.52 10.66 18.38
C GLN A 646 -31.52 11.77 18.03
N ASN A 647 -31.06 12.96 17.62
CA ASN A 647 -31.94 14.11 17.33
C ASN A 647 -31.87 14.59 15.86
N PRO A 648 -32.23 13.74 14.87
CA PRO A 648 -32.15 14.10 13.46
C PRO A 648 -33.22 15.15 13.10
N GLN A 649 -32.80 16.41 12.91
CA GLN A 649 -33.62 17.38 12.19
C GLN A 649 -33.82 16.88 10.75
N LEU A 650 -35.07 16.69 10.30
CA LEU A 650 -35.37 15.99 9.04
C LEU A 650 -34.69 16.61 7.79
N GLY A 651 -34.37 17.91 7.82
CA GLY A 651 -33.71 18.61 6.71
C GLY A 651 -32.29 18.12 6.39
N ASP A 652 -31.51 17.70 7.40
CA ASP A 652 -30.11 17.27 7.19
C ASP A 652 -30.01 15.98 6.38
N HIS A 653 -30.97 15.07 6.56
CA HIS A 653 -31.02 13.83 5.79
C HIS A 653 -31.16 14.11 4.29
N GLU A 654 -32.01 15.08 3.93
CA GLU A 654 -32.24 15.42 2.53
C GLU A 654 -31.08 16.23 1.95
N SER A 655 -30.55 17.22 2.68
CA SER A 655 -29.42 18.03 2.21
C SER A 655 -28.16 17.17 1.98
N ALA A 656 -27.80 16.29 2.92
CA ALA A 656 -26.67 15.37 2.76
C ALA A 656 -26.86 14.41 1.56
N SER A 657 -28.07 13.91 1.35
CA SER A 657 -28.37 13.04 0.19
C SER A 657 -28.30 13.79 -1.15
N ARG A 658 -28.67 15.07 -1.18
CA ARG A 658 -28.56 15.92 -2.39
C ARG A 658 -27.09 16.24 -2.71
N ARG A 659 -26.27 16.58 -1.71
CA ARG A 659 -24.82 16.79 -1.86
C ARG A 659 -24.12 15.55 -2.43
N ALA A 660 -24.37 14.37 -1.85
CA ALA A 660 -23.86 13.10 -2.36
C ALA A 660 -24.35 12.76 -3.78
N ALA A 661 -25.58 13.17 -4.16
CA ALA A 661 -26.09 12.98 -5.52
C ALA A 661 -25.36 13.86 -6.55
N ALA A 662 -25.04 15.12 -6.21
CA ALA A 662 -24.20 15.98 -7.04
C ALA A 662 -22.79 15.40 -7.21
N PHE A 663 -22.15 14.96 -6.11
CA PHE A 663 -20.80 14.39 -6.20
C PHE A 663 -20.74 13.10 -7.02
N ARG A 664 -21.77 12.24 -6.98
CA ARG A 664 -21.87 11.05 -7.87
C ARG A 664 -21.91 11.39 -9.37
N LYS A 665 -22.43 12.57 -9.74
CA LYS A 665 -22.38 13.05 -11.13
C LYS A 665 -20.99 13.60 -11.52
N SER A 666 -20.15 13.98 -10.55
CA SER A 666 -18.87 14.66 -10.80
C SER A 666 -17.83 13.81 -11.52
N PHE A 667 -16.76 14.46 -11.99
CA PHE A 667 -15.63 13.81 -12.65
C PHE A 667 -14.78 12.91 -11.72
N TRP A 668 -14.89 13.05 -10.39
CA TRP A 668 -14.07 12.35 -9.40
C TRP A 668 -14.29 10.83 -9.35
N LEU A 669 -15.46 10.34 -9.79
CA LEU A 669 -15.84 8.93 -9.69
C LEU A 669 -15.99 8.29 -11.07
N TRP A 670 -15.01 7.46 -11.45
CA TRP A 670 -15.12 6.48 -12.54
C TRP A 670 -15.57 5.13 -11.98
N VAL A 671 -16.48 4.47 -12.68
CA VAL A 671 -16.83 3.06 -12.48
C VAL A 671 -16.41 2.32 -13.74
N PRO A 672 -15.41 1.41 -13.69
CA PRO A 672 -14.91 0.73 -14.88
C PRO A 672 -15.97 -0.13 -15.56
N GLU A 673 -16.30 0.20 -16.82
CA GLU A 673 -17.28 -0.55 -17.60
C GLU A 673 -16.65 -1.75 -18.31
N LYS A 674 -17.43 -2.84 -18.40
CA LYS A 674 -17.07 -4.04 -19.16
C LYS A 674 -16.81 -3.67 -20.63
N ASN A 675 -15.67 -4.12 -21.16
CA ASN A 675 -15.21 -3.88 -22.54
C ASN A 675 -14.86 -2.41 -22.88
N GLN A 676 -14.78 -1.51 -21.91
CA GLN A 676 -14.22 -0.16 -22.11
C GLN A 676 -12.71 -0.23 -22.35
N HIS A 677 -12.22 0.43 -23.41
CA HIS A 677 -10.82 0.46 -23.84
C HIS A 677 -10.37 1.89 -24.17
N ALA A 678 -9.07 2.05 -24.49
CA ALA A 678 -8.40 3.32 -24.81
C ALA A 678 -9.15 4.25 -25.80
N PHE A 679 -9.94 3.66 -26.71
CA PHE A 679 -10.63 4.35 -27.82
C PHE A 679 -12.16 4.14 -27.77
N SER A 680 -12.72 3.86 -26.59
CA SER A 680 -14.18 3.74 -26.44
C SER A 680 -14.89 5.11 -26.40
N GLU A 681 -14.21 6.13 -25.88
CA GLU A 681 -14.71 7.50 -25.71
C GLU A 681 -14.71 8.28 -27.03
N GLU A 682 -13.66 8.12 -27.85
CA GLU A 682 -13.48 8.82 -29.12
C GLU A 682 -13.09 7.83 -30.23
N ARG A 683 -13.84 7.84 -31.34
CA ARG A 683 -13.68 6.91 -32.47
C ARG A 683 -13.14 7.56 -33.75
N ARG A 684 -12.83 8.86 -33.71
CA ARG A 684 -12.32 9.65 -34.85
C ARG A 684 -11.30 10.67 -34.34
N ILE A 685 -10.36 11.05 -35.20
CA ILE A 685 -9.60 12.30 -35.03
C ILE A 685 -10.41 13.41 -35.72
N PRO A 686 -10.93 14.42 -35.00
CA PRO A 686 -11.74 15.48 -35.60
C PRO A 686 -10.93 16.61 -36.29
N LEU A 687 -9.60 16.61 -36.13
CA LEU A 687 -8.71 17.68 -36.61
C LEU A 687 -8.67 17.79 -38.14
N ARG A 688 -8.57 19.03 -38.65
CA ARG A 688 -8.46 19.37 -40.07
C ARG A 688 -7.42 20.45 -40.29
N ASP A 689 -6.72 20.40 -41.42
CA ASP A 689 -5.90 21.51 -41.90
C ASP A 689 -6.82 22.71 -42.23
N GLY A 690 -6.97 23.62 -41.27
CA GLY A 690 -7.89 24.75 -41.34
C GLY A 690 -8.34 25.28 -39.97
N ASP A 691 -8.36 24.44 -38.92
CA ASP A 691 -8.73 24.86 -37.56
C ASP A 691 -7.71 25.90 -37.02
N THR A 692 -8.13 27.15 -36.82
CA THR A 692 -7.23 28.27 -36.54
C THR A 692 -6.74 28.32 -35.09
N ILE A 693 -5.43 28.13 -34.90
CA ILE A 693 -4.75 28.36 -33.62
C ILE A 693 -4.89 29.83 -33.20
N SER A 694 -5.32 30.06 -31.96
CA SER A 694 -5.63 31.39 -31.41
C SER A 694 -4.46 32.39 -31.55
N PRO A 695 -4.69 33.64 -32.00
CA PRO A 695 -3.64 34.65 -32.19
C PRO A 695 -2.74 34.87 -30.97
N LYS A 696 -3.30 34.86 -29.75
CA LYS A 696 -2.53 35.00 -28.50
C LYS A 696 -1.42 33.95 -28.32
N HIS A 697 -1.55 32.76 -28.94
CA HIS A 697 -0.50 31.73 -28.93
C HIS A 697 0.51 31.97 -30.06
N ARG A 698 0.05 32.34 -31.26
CA ARG A 698 0.92 32.68 -32.40
C ARG A 698 1.94 33.77 -32.05
N ASN A 699 1.49 34.87 -31.44
CA ASN A 699 2.36 35.97 -31.01
C ASN A 699 3.41 35.55 -29.94
N ARG A 700 3.21 34.43 -29.23
CA ARG A 700 4.21 33.87 -28.29
C ARG A 700 5.25 33.00 -29.00
N LEU A 701 4.87 32.28 -30.06
CA LEU A 701 5.80 31.53 -30.90
C LEU A 701 6.78 32.48 -31.63
N GLU A 702 6.26 33.60 -32.12
CA GLU A 702 7.03 34.66 -32.79
C GLU A 702 8.09 35.30 -31.87
N ALA A 703 7.90 35.23 -30.55
CA ALA A 703 8.86 35.70 -29.55
C ALA A 703 9.93 34.65 -29.17
N LEU A 704 9.64 33.35 -29.28
CA LEU A 704 10.57 32.25 -28.99
C LEU A 704 11.45 31.84 -30.17
N GLN A 705 11.00 32.08 -31.41
CA GLN A 705 11.77 31.83 -32.64
C GLN A 705 12.41 30.43 -32.73
N ILE A 706 11.65 29.40 -32.33
CA ILE A 706 12.09 28.00 -32.33
C ILE A 706 12.59 27.60 -33.74
N PRO A 707 13.87 27.23 -33.90
CA PRO A 707 14.47 26.91 -35.20
C PRO A 707 13.94 25.58 -35.76
N GLY A 708 14.30 25.27 -37.01
CA GLY A 708 13.91 24.03 -37.67
C GLY A 708 12.44 23.95 -38.10
N LYS A 709 12.08 22.85 -38.76
CA LYS A 709 10.71 22.46 -39.13
C LYS A 709 10.55 20.94 -39.09
N LEU A 710 9.38 20.45 -38.67
CA LEU A 710 9.02 19.03 -38.76
C LEU A 710 9.13 18.51 -40.21
N SER A 711 9.85 17.40 -40.40
CA SER A 711 9.98 16.77 -41.71
C SER A 711 8.74 15.96 -42.11
N MET A 712 8.52 15.75 -43.41
CA MET A 712 7.44 14.86 -43.89
C MET A 712 7.62 13.42 -43.39
N HIS A 713 8.86 12.93 -43.30
CA HIS A 713 9.17 11.61 -42.75
C HIS A 713 8.73 11.51 -41.28
N SER A 714 9.06 12.51 -40.46
CA SER A 714 8.66 12.57 -39.05
C SER A 714 7.14 12.65 -38.89
N ARG A 715 6.44 13.38 -39.77
CA ARG A 715 4.96 13.40 -39.82
C ARG A 715 4.39 12.03 -40.16
N ASP A 716 5.00 11.30 -41.08
CA ASP A 716 4.56 9.96 -41.48
C ASP A 716 4.86 8.89 -40.42
N ASP A 717 5.93 9.06 -39.62
CA ASP A 717 6.19 8.22 -38.45
C ASP A 717 5.16 8.44 -37.33
N ILE A 718 4.75 9.68 -37.07
CA ILE A 718 3.62 9.98 -36.17
C ILE A 718 2.34 9.30 -36.69
N PHE A 719 2.04 9.42 -37.99
CA PHE A 719 0.86 8.77 -38.59
C PHE A 719 0.92 7.24 -38.47
N LYS A 720 2.09 6.65 -38.72
CA LYS A 720 2.36 5.22 -38.55
C LYS A 720 2.14 4.78 -37.10
N LEU A 721 2.65 5.53 -36.12
CA LEU A 721 2.43 5.27 -34.69
C LEU A 721 0.94 5.28 -34.32
N VAL A 722 0.20 6.28 -34.82
CA VAL A 722 -1.26 6.40 -34.65
C VAL A 722 -2.00 5.17 -35.22
N VAL A 723 -1.66 4.76 -36.44
CA VAL A 723 -2.30 3.62 -37.12
C VAL A 723 -1.95 2.29 -36.44
N GLN A 724 -0.68 2.07 -36.05
CA GLN A 724 -0.26 0.85 -35.35
C GLN A 724 -0.93 0.73 -33.97
N THR A 725 -0.97 1.81 -33.20
CA THR A 725 -1.48 1.81 -31.81
C THR A 725 -3.01 1.70 -31.75
N ALA A 726 -3.73 2.35 -32.67
CA ALA A 726 -5.19 2.33 -32.69
C ALA A 726 -5.79 1.17 -33.51
N GLY A 727 -5.08 0.70 -34.54
CA GLY A 727 -5.58 -0.30 -35.48
C GLY A 727 -6.92 0.11 -36.10
N SER A 728 -7.85 -0.84 -36.24
CA SER A 728 -9.19 -0.60 -36.77
C SER A 728 -10.15 0.15 -35.83
N ARG A 729 -9.69 0.59 -34.64
CA ARG A 729 -10.56 1.19 -33.60
C ARG A 729 -10.78 2.69 -33.77
N LEU A 730 -9.94 3.36 -34.55
CA LEU A 730 -9.95 4.81 -34.75
C LEU A 730 -10.02 5.14 -36.25
N SER A 731 -11.04 5.90 -36.65
CA SER A 731 -11.25 6.33 -38.04
C SER A 731 -10.53 7.65 -38.30
N VAL A 732 -9.41 7.60 -39.04
CA VAL A 732 -8.67 8.78 -39.51
C VAL A 732 -9.06 9.08 -40.96
N SER A 733 -9.91 10.08 -41.18
CA SER A 733 -10.36 10.49 -42.53
C SER A 733 -9.34 11.35 -43.28
N SER A 734 -8.52 12.06 -42.53
CA SER A 734 -7.50 13.02 -42.98
C SER A 734 -6.53 13.18 -41.82
N PHE A 735 -5.23 13.05 -42.07
CA PHE A 735 -4.20 13.29 -41.05
C PHE A 735 -3.43 14.58 -41.40
N PRO A 736 -3.16 15.49 -40.44
CA PRO A 736 -2.72 16.85 -40.76
C PRO A 736 -1.41 16.94 -41.57
N SER A 737 -1.20 18.11 -42.16
CA SER A 737 0.05 18.52 -42.78
C SER A 737 1.20 18.65 -41.77
N ALA A 738 2.45 18.44 -42.22
CA ALA A 738 3.62 18.56 -41.37
C ALA A 738 3.80 19.97 -40.78
N GLU A 739 3.44 21.03 -41.52
CA GLU A 739 3.50 22.42 -41.05
C GLU A 739 2.47 22.73 -39.96
N TYR A 740 1.28 22.12 -40.01
CA TYR A 740 0.28 22.25 -38.96
C TYR A 740 0.70 21.52 -37.68
N LEU A 741 1.30 20.31 -37.81
CA LEU A 741 1.88 19.58 -36.67
C LEU A 741 3.11 20.29 -36.07
N ASP A 742 4.00 20.84 -36.90
CA ASP A 742 5.13 21.69 -36.48
C ASP A 742 4.66 22.87 -35.63
N THR A 743 3.59 23.54 -36.06
CA THR A 743 2.99 24.65 -35.30
C THR A 743 2.44 24.18 -33.95
N LEU A 744 1.77 23.02 -33.89
CA LEU A 744 1.26 22.45 -32.64
C LEU A 744 2.39 22.02 -31.68
N ILE A 745 3.46 21.39 -32.18
CA ILE A 745 4.66 21.05 -31.40
C ILE A 745 5.25 22.32 -30.78
N LYS A 746 5.40 23.38 -31.59
CA LYS A 746 5.92 24.68 -31.14
C LYS A 746 5.00 25.36 -30.11
N VAL A 747 3.67 25.21 -30.20
CA VAL A 747 2.73 25.61 -29.12
C VAL A 747 2.96 24.78 -27.84
N GLY A 748 3.16 23.47 -27.96
CA GLY A 748 3.42 22.58 -26.81
C GLY A 748 4.70 22.95 -26.07
N ILE A 749 5.81 23.14 -26.78
CA ILE A 749 7.09 23.61 -26.22
C ILE A 749 6.91 25.02 -25.62
N GLY A 750 6.37 25.95 -26.41
CA GLY A 750 6.21 27.35 -25.99
C GLY A 750 5.39 27.52 -24.72
N LYS A 751 4.28 26.79 -24.56
CA LYS A 751 3.49 26.83 -23.33
C LYS A 751 4.28 26.35 -22.11
N ARG A 752 5.09 25.29 -22.24
CA ARG A 752 5.91 24.76 -21.13
C ARG A 752 7.04 25.71 -20.75
N THR A 753 7.64 26.41 -21.73
CA THR A 753 8.60 27.47 -21.43
C THR A 753 8.00 28.67 -20.67
N GLU A 754 6.68 28.79 -20.49
CA GLU A 754 6.11 29.85 -19.64
C GLU A 754 6.38 29.59 -18.15
N THR A 755 6.02 28.40 -17.67
CA THR A 755 6.06 27.98 -16.27
C THR A 755 7.41 27.35 -15.92
N ASP A 756 7.72 26.23 -16.55
CA ASP A 756 8.74 25.25 -16.16
C ASP A 756 9.44 24.73 -17.43
N ALA A 757 10.48 25.44 -17.87
CA ALA A 757 11.13 25.11 -19.13
C ALA A 757 12.05 23.88 -18.97
N TRP A 758 11.55 22.66 -19.28
CA TRP A 758 12.32 21.40 -19.24
C TRP A 758 12.51 20.70 -20.60
N ILE A 759 11.99 21.28 -21.68
CA ILE A 759 12.36 20.93 -23.06
C ILE A 759 13.09 22.13 -23.64
N HIS A 760 14.35 21.94 -24.06
CA HIS A 760 15.15 23.02 -24.62
C HIS A 760 14.64 23.39 -26.03
N PRO A 761 14.20 24.64 -26.28
CA PRO A 761 13.57 25.00 -27.55
C PRO A 761 14.56 25.04 -28.73
N TYR A 762 15.80 25.47 -28.50
CA TYR A 762 16.72 25.78 -29.61
C TYR A 762 17.41 24.56 -30.22
N THR A 763 17.64 23.50 -29.44
CA THR A 763 18.30 22.26 -29.93
C THR A 763 17.32 21.14 -30.30
N PHE A 764 16.02 21.39 -30.21
CA PHE A 764 15.00 20.34 -30.33
C PHE A 764 15.02 19.62 -31.69
N TYR A 765 15.25 20.35 -32.79
CA TYR A 765 15.27 19.78 -34.15
C TYR A 765 16.65 19.26 -34.60
N ASP A 766 17.70 19.47 -33.80
CA ASP A 766 19.07 19.02 -34.13
C ASP A 766 19.29 17.54 -33.77
N GLN A 767 18.44 16.98 -32.92
CA GLN A 767 18.52 15.61 -32.42
C GLN A 767 17.56 14.67 -33.18
N LYS A 768 17.85 13.36 -33.14
CA LYS A 768 16.96 12.34 -33.72
C LYS A 768 15.72 12.15 -32.83
N LEU A 769 14.64 12.84 -33.17
CA LEU A 769 13.39 12.85 -32.40
C LEU A 769 12.59 11.53 -32.53
N ARG A 770 12.09 11.02 -31.40
CA ARG A 770 11.20 9.86 -31.32
C ARG A 770 9.74 10.20 -31.68
N PRO A 771 9.01 9.30 -32.38
CA PRO A 771 7.58 9.50 -32.71
C PRO A 771 6.69 9.70 -31.48
N GLU A 772 6.99 9.06 -30.35
CA GLU A 772 6.22 9.13 -29.10
C GLU A 772 6.28 10.53 -28.47
N LEU A 773 7.50 11.12 -28.44
CA LEU A 773 7.76 12.47 -27.95
C LEU A 773 7.09 13.52 -28.86
N LEU A 774 7.24 13.37 -30.17
CA LEU A 774 6.57 14.20 -31.16
C LEU A 774 5.03 14.14 -30.99
N THR A 775 4.46 12.95 -30.83
CA THR A 775 3.01 12.75 -30.63
C THR A 775 2.55 13.38 -29.31
N GLY A 776 3.33 13.26 -28.23
CA GLY A 776 3.07 13.91 -26.95
C GLY A 776 3.11 15.44 -27.03
N LEU A 777 4.00 16.01 -27.84
CA LEU A 777 4.10 17.46 -28.05
C LEU A 777 2.96 18.01 -28.91
N VAL A 778 2.55 17.30 -29.97
CA VAL A 778 1.31 17.61 -30.69
C VAL A 778 0.12 17.54 -29.74
N ALA A 779 0.03 16.51 -28.88
CA ALA A 779 -1.04 16.38 -27.90
C ALA A 779 -1.08 17.56 -26.90
N ALA A 780 0.10 17.97 -26.39
CA ALA A 780 0.22 19.14 -25.50
C ALA A 780 -0.22 20.43 -26.20
N GLY A 781 0.26 20.69 -27.41
CA GLY A 781 -0.16 21.85 -28.22
C GLY A 781 -1.67 21.85 -28.52
N CYS A 782 -2.23 20.68 -28.82
CA CYS A 782 -3.66 20.50 -29.03
C CYS A 782 -4.50 20.82 -27.79
N VAL A 783 -4.05 20.43 -26.59
CA VAL A 783 -4.74 20.71 -25.32
C VAL A 783 -4.58 22.19 -24.91
N CYS A 784 -3.49 22.85 -25.31
CA CYS A 784 -3.33 24.30 -25.13
C CYS A 784 -4.37 25.10 -25.91
N CYS A 785 -4.70 24.68 -27.14
CA CYS A 785 -5.73 25.30 -27.97
C CYS A 785 -7.13 25.17 -27.33
N GLY A 786 -7.83 26.30 -27.18
CA GLY A 786 -9.17 26.37 -26.58
C GLY A 786 -10.31 25.81 -27.44
N LEU A 787 -10.05 25.45 -28.70
CA LEU A 787 -11.05 24.87 -29.60
C LEU A 787 -11.32 23.40 -29.25
N ALA A 788 -12.60 23.06 -29.07
CA ALA A 788 -13.01 21.71 -28.63
C ALA A 788 -12.63 20.58 -29.61
N SER A 789 -12.55 20.86 -30.93
CA SER A 789 -12.06 19.90 -31.94
C SER A 789 -10.58 19.56 -31.73
N ILE A 790 -9.74 20.58 -31.57
CA ILE A 790 -8.30 20.44 -31.36
C ILE A 790 -8.05 19.77 -29.99
N ASN A 791 -8.73 20.22 -28.93
CA ASN A 791 -8.57 19.66 -27.59
C ASN A 791 -8.90 18.15 -27.56
N LYS A 792 -10.02 17.73 -28.14
CA LYS A 792 -10.37 16.29 -28.31
C LYS A 792 -9.28 15.51 -29.04
N THR A 793 -8.68 16.09 -30.08
CA THR A 793 -7.56 15.45 -30.79
C THR A 793 -6.36 15.25 -29.88
N GLY A 794 -6.01 16.25 -29.05
CA GLY A 794 -4.94 16.11 -28.06
C GLY A 794 -5.21 14.98 -27.07
N ILE A 795 -6.45 14.83 -26.59
CA ILE A 795 -6.87 13.75 -25.68
C ILE A 795 -6.88 12.35 -26.34
N VAL A 796 -6.99 12.26 -27.67
CA VAL A 796 -6.80 11.02 -28.45
C VAL A 796 -5.31 10.70 -28.64
N LEU A 797 -4.51 11.69 -29.07
CA LEU A 797 -3.08 11.51 -29.30
C LEU A 797 -2.33 11.21 -27.98
N GLN A 798 -2.74 11.80 -26.87
CA GLN A 798 -2.22 11.49 -25.53
C GLN A 798 -2.41 10.03 -25.13
N GLU A 799 -3.56 9.43 -25.45
CA GLU A 799 -3.81 8.01 -25.18
C GLU A 799 -3.00 7.10 -26.12
N ILE A 800 -2.72 7.55 -27.34
CA ILE A 800 -1.81 6.87 -28.26
C ILE A 800 -0.39 6.87 -27.70
N THR A 801 0.16 8.05 -27.32
CA THR A 801 1.46 8.16 -26.63
C THR A 801 1.52 7.26 -25.39
N ARG A 802 0.46 7.24 -24.55
CA ARG A 802 0.40 6.38 -23.36
C ARG A 802 0.51 4.89 -23.69
N VAL A 803 -0.16 4.41 -24.74
CA VAL A 803 -0.14 2.99 -25.12
C VAL A 803 1.16 2.63 -25.83
N SER A 804 1.68 3.51 -26.71
CA SER A 804 2.93 3.25 -27.43
C SER A 804 4.15 3.29 -26.52
N LEU A 805 4.22 4.20 -25.54
CA LEU A 805 5.32 4.23 -24.57
C LEU A 805 5.40 2.97 -23.69
N ALA A 806 4.27 2.34 -23.41
CA ALA A 806 4.24 1.06 -22.69
C ALA A 806 4.75 -0.09 -23.58
N GLN A 807 4.31 -0.15 -24.84
CA GLN A 807 4.83 -1.15 -25.80
C GLN A 807 6.33 -0.97 -26.06
N LEU A 808 6.79 0.28 -26.16
CA LEU A 808 8.20 0.61 -26.43
C LEU A 808 9.15 0.13 -25.33
N VAL A 809 8.71 0.05 -24.06
CA VAL A 809 9.50 -0.54 -22.96
C VAL A 809 9.59 -2.05 -23.06
N GLU A 810 8.48 -2.71 -23.42
CA GLU A 810 8.44 -4.17 -23.63
C GLU A 810 9.27 -4.59 -24.85
N ASP A 811 9.31 -3.75 -25.90
CA ASP A 811 10.10 -3.94 -27.12
C ASP A 811 11.61 -3.63 -26.90
N ASP A 812 11.93 -2.58 -26.13
CA ASP A 812 13.29 -2.13 -25.82
C ASP A 812 13.37 -1.55 -24.40
N ASN A 813 13.87 -2.34 -23.44
CA ASN A 813 13.96 -1.93 -22.05
C ASN A 813 14.98 -0.80 -21.80
N SER A 814 15.89 -0.51 -22.74
CA SER A 814 16.89 0.56 -22.57
C SER A 814 16.27 1.95 -22.54
N VAL A 815 15.08 2.13 -23.13
CA VAL A 815 14.38 3.42 -23.16
C VAL A 815 14.02 3.96 -21.77
N LEU A 816 14.03 3.13 -20.73
CA LEU A 816 13.86 3.54 -19.32
C LEU A 816 15.02 4.44 -18.80
N ARG A 817 16.03 4.71 -19.63
CA ARG A 817 17.10 5.71 -19.42
C ARG A 817 17.13 6.82 -20.47
N ASP A 818 16.31 6.74 -21.51
CA ASP A 818 16.29 7.74 -22.58
C ASP A 818 15.50 8.99 -22.15
N LEU A 819 16.17 10.14 -22.17
CA LEU A 819 15.57 11.45 -21.91
C LEU A 819 14.29 11.68 -22.74
N GLN A 820 14.24 11.24 -24.01
CA GLN A 820 13.05 11.41 -24.84
C GLN A 820 11.87 10.54 -24.38
N TRP A 821 12.13 9.35 -23.83
CA TRP A 821 11.08 8.51 -23.24
C TRP A 821 10.59 9.07 -21.90
N LEU A 822 11.51 9.59 -21.07
CA LEU A 822 11.18 10.27 -19.82
C LEU A 822 10.33 11.53 -20.08
N GLN A 823 10.75 12.36 -21.04
CA GLN A 823 9.99 13.54 -21.49
C GLN A 823 8.61 13.15 -22.03
N ALA A 824 8.52 12.18 -22.94
CA ALA A 824 7.24 11.72 -23.49
C ALA A 824 6.31 11.12 -22.43
N SER A 825 6.87 10.43 -21.44
CA SER A 825 6.15 9.90 -20.27
C SER A 825 5.54 11.02 -19.43
N MET A 826 6.32 12.07 -19.15
CA MET A 826 5.85 13.23 -18.41
C MET A 826 4.77 14.02 -19.18
N LEU A 827 4.94 14.18 -20.49
CA LEU A 827 3.97 14.88 -21.36
C LEU A 827 2.57 14.27 -21.27
N TRP A 828 2.44 12.94 -21.27
CA TRP A 828 1.12 12.30 -21.25
C TRP A 828 0.48 12.30 -19.85
N LEU A 829 1.30 12.26 -18.79
CA LEU A 829 0.84 12.35 -17.40
C LEU A 829 0.27 13.74 -17.09
N ASP A 830 1.00 14.82 -17.41
CA ASP A 830 0.54 16.21 -17.27
C ASP A 830 -0.82 16.45 -17.92
N ILE A 831 -0.98 15.97 -19.16
CA ILE A 831 -2.25 16.08 -19.89
C ILE A 831 -3.32 15.19 -19.24
N GLY A 832 -2.95 13.97 -18.82
CA GLY A 832 -3.88 12.93 -18.38
C GLY A 832 -4.50 13.18 -17.02
N ILE A 833 -3.71 13.57 -16.02
CA ILE A 833 -4.17 13.62 -14.61
C ILE A 833 -5.20 14.74 -14.36
N PHE A 834 -5.14 15.82 -15.14
CA PHE A 834 -6.05 16.97 -15.04
C PHE A 834 -6.89 17.20 -16.32
N CYS A 835 -7.11 16.17 -17.16
CA CYS A 835 -7.90 16.32 -18.39
C CYS A 835 -9.41 16.51 -18.17
N GLY A 836 -9.95 16.20 -16.99
CA GLY A 836 -11.39 16.17 -16.70
C GLY A 836 -12.13 14.89 -17.10
N TYR A 837 -11.48 13.97 -17.83
CA TYR A 837 -12.07 12.67 -18.21
C TYR A 837 -11.73 11.61 -17.16
N ARG A 838 -12.72 11.24 -16.34
CA ARG A 838 -12.60 10.37 -15.14
C ARG A 838 -11.67 9.17 -15.32
N ARG A 839 -11.88 8.39 -16.38
CA ARG A 839 -11.07 7.21 -16.74
C ARG A 839 -9.60 7.59 -16.95
N LYS A 840 -9.33 8.63 -17.72
CA LYS A 840 -7.97 9.06 -18.10
C LYS A 840 -7.22 9.64 -16.90
N MET A 841 -7.92 10.36 -16.02
CA MET A 841 -7.36 10.90 -14.77
C MET A 841 -6.90 9.76 -13.86
N GLN A 842 -7.78 8.79 -13.55
CA GLN A 842 -7.42 7.66 -12.67
C GLN A 842 -6.36 6.73 -13.29
N ILE A 843 -6.35 6.58 -14.62
CA ILE A 843 -5.26 5.85 -15.30
C ILE A 843 -3.94 6.62 -15.17
N ALA A 844 -3.90 7.94 -15.39
CA ALA A 844 -2.68 8.72 -15.22
C ALA A 844 -2.12 8.64 -13.79
N GLU A 845 -2.98 8.73 -12.77
CA GLU A 845 -2.61 8.56 -11.37
C GLU A 845 -1.90 7.22 -11.11
N SER A 846 -2.48 6.12 -11.62
CA SER A 846 -1.92 4.76 -11.45
C SER A 846 -0.59 4.50 -12.18
N TYR A 847 -0.15 5.41 -13.04
CA TYR A 847 1.02 5.26 -13.91
C TYR A 847 2.16 6.25 -13.60
N LEU A 848 1.99 7.15 -12.62
CA LEU A 848 3.06 8.04 -12.16
C LEU A 848 4.23 7.25 -11.53
N GLN A 849 3.92 6.20 -10.75
CA GLN A 849 4.89 5.34 -10.08
C GLN A 849 5.97 4.75 -11.02
N PRO A 850 5.65 4.16 -12.20
CA PRO A 850 6.63 3.80 -13.23
C PRO A 850 7.66 4.89 -13.57
N LEU A 851 7.24 6.16 -13.72
CA LEU A 851 8.14 7.25 -14.08
C LEU A 851 9.04 7.65 -12.90
N CYS A 852 8.49 7.76 -11.69
CA CYS A 852 9.27 7.95 -10.46
C CYS A 852 10.30 6.83 -10.27
N THR A 853 9.92 5.57 -10.54
CA THR A 853 10.83 4.42 -10.49
C THR A 853 11.92 4.48 -11.56
N ALA A 854 11.62 4.97 -12.77
CA ALA A 854 12.62 5.17 -13.82
C ALA A 854 13.67 6.21 -13.40
N PHE A 855 13.24 7.38 -12.89
CA PHE A 855 14.13 8.43 -12.38
C PHE A 855 15.01 7.93 -11.21
N ARG A 856 14.38 7.35 -10.18
CA ARG A 856 15.06 6.78 -9.00
C ARG A 856 16.12 5.74 -9.36
N ARG A 857 15.79 4.83 -10.29
CA ARG A 857 16.74 3.79 -10.77
C ARG A 857 17.75 4.31 -11.79
N ALA A 858 17.60 5.53 -12.29
CA ALA A 858 18.59 6.23 -13.12
C ALA A 858 19.47 7.19 -12.30
N ALA A 859 19.37 7.17 -10.96
CA ALA A 859 20.01 8.13 -10.04
C ALA A 859 19.69 9.61 -10.37
N ALA A 860 18.62 9.90 -11.09
CA ALA A 860 18.32 11.24 -11.61
C ALA A 860 17.84 12.25 -10.56
N PHE A 861 17.65 11.82 -9.30
CA PHE A 861 17.46 12.70 -8.14
C PHE A 861 18.77 12.93 -7.34
N ASP A 862 19.82 12.17 -7.64
CA ASP A 862 21.10 12.19 -6.90
C ASP A 862 22.10 13.16 -7.56
N ARG A 863 22.91 13.86 -6.74
CA ARG A 863 23.98 14.75 -7.22
C ARG A 863 25.01 14.05 -8.10
N SER A 864 25.32 12.78 -7.84
CA SER A 864 26.35 12.00 -8.56
C SER A 864 26.12 11.88 -10.07
N THR A 865 24.87 12.02 -10.53
CA THR A 865 24.49 12.00 -11.95
C THR A 865 24.87 13.29 -12.71
N TYR A 866 25.27 14.36 -12.01
CA TYR A 866 25.34 15.72 -12.55
C TYR A 866 26.73 16.34 -12.46
N SER A 867 27.53 16.15 -13.52
CA SER A 867 28.88 16.72 -13.65
C SER A 867 28.87 18.24 -13.89
N VAL A 868 29.94 18.96 -13.53
CA VAL A 868 30.05 20.40 -13.75
C VAL A 868 30.56 20.70 -15.17
N ILE A 869 29.63 20.72 -16.13
CA ILE A 869 29.94 21.07 -17.53
C ILE A 869 30.02 22.59 -17.68
N THR A 870 31.17 23.11 -18.13
CA THR A 870 31.39 24.55 -18.41
C THR A 870 31.89 24.78 -19.83
N PRO A 871 31.76 26.00 -20.40
CA PRO A 871 32.24 26.29 -21.74
C PRO A 871 33.77 26.17 -21.92
N TYR A 872 34.54 26.10 -20.83
CA TYR A 872 36.00 25.94 -20.87
C TYR A 872 36.45 24.50 -21.09
N LEU A 873 35.51 23.54 -21.09
CA LEU A 873 35.78 22.14 -21.46
C LEU A 873 35.81 21.93 -22.98
N ALA A 874 35.39 22.94 -23.76
CA ALA A 874 35.50 22.93 -25.21
C ALA A 874 36.90 23.34 -25.67
N GLY A 875 37.33 22.82 -26.82
CA GLY A 875 38.53 23.27 -27.52
C GLY A 875 38.39 24.68 -28.11
N GLU A 876 39.39 25.11 -28.88
CA GLU A 876 39.32 26.36 -29.66
C GLU A 876 38.33 26.29 -30.84
N ASP A 877 37.77 25.11 -31.13
CA ASP A 877 36.89 24.86 -32.27
C ASP A 877 35.38 24.96 -31.94
N GLU A 878 34.62 25.51 -32.89
CA GLU A 878 33.18 25.75 -32.73
C GLU A 878 32.36 24.44 -32.63
N GLN A 879 32.87 23.32 -33.16
CA GLN A 879 32.18 22.04 -33.12
C GLN A 879 32.28 21.39 -31.72
N SER A 880 33.45 21.41 -31.08
CA SER A 880 33.63 21.03 -29.69
C SER A 880 32.74 21.87 -28.77
N LEU A 881 32.70 23.19 -28.97
CA LEU A 881 31.82 24.08 -28.21
C LEU A 881 30.33 23.70 -28.38
N ASN A 882 29.89 23.39 -29.60
CA ASN A 882 28.53 22.96 -29.85
C ASN A 882 28.21 21.58 -29.24
N ASN A 883 29.15 20.64 -29.26
CA ASN A 883 29.01 19.33 -28.64
C ASN A 883 28.90 19.44 -27.10
N VAL A 884 29.78 20.23 -26.47
CA VAL A 884 29.76 20.51 -25.02
C VAL A 884 28.46 21.20 -24.62
N TRP A 885 27.96 22.14 -25.43
CA TRP A 885 26.68 22.80 -25.20
C TRP A 885 25.49 21.82 -25.32
N HIS A 886 25.45 20.94 -26.33
CA HIS A 886 24.39 19.93 -26.42
C HIS A 886 24.39 18.97 -25.23
N GLU A 887 25.56 18.59 -24.70
CA GLU A 887 25.65 17.71 -23.54
C GLU A 887 25.25 18.43 -22.24
N TRP A 888 25.65 19.69 -22.07
CA TRP A 888 25.12 20.56 -21.01
C TRP A 888 23.59 20.67 -21.09
N VAL A 889 23.03 20.91 -22.27
CA VAL A 889 21.57 20.95 -22.51
C VAL A 889 20.92 19.61 -22.17
N ARG A 890 21.52 18.46 -22.51
CA ARG A 890 21.01 17.12 -22.19
C ARG A 890 20.93 16.92 -20.66
N GLN A 891 22.00 17.25 -19.95
CA GLN A 891 22.10 17.13 -18.49
C GLN A 891 21.13 18.10 -17.78
N GLU A 892 21.08 19.35 -18.22
CA GLU A 892 20.20 20.40 -17.68
C GLU A 892 18.71 20.10 -17.95
N SER A 893 18.38 19.50 -19.11
CA SER A 893 17.04 18.97 -19.40
C SER A 893 16.61 17.91 -18.38
N LEU A 894 17.52 17.01 -17.98
CA LEU A 894 17.22 15.95 -17.01
C LEU A 894 16.99 16.52 -15.60
N LYS A 895 17.82 17.46 -15.14
CA LYS A 895 17.60 18.17 -13.86
C LYS A 895 16.23 18.87 -13.84
N ARG A 896 15.92 19.64 -14.89
CA ARG A 896 14.67 20.40 -15.01
C ARG A 896 13.44 19.48 -15.04
N LEU A 897 13.56 18.32 -15.70
CA LEU A 897 12.51 17.30 -15.72
C LEU A 897 12.35 16.57 -14.37
N ALA A 898 13.43 16.34 -13.62
CA ALA A 898 13.37 15.75 -12.28
C ALA A 898 12.63 16.66 -11.28
N TYR A 899 12.93 17.97 -11.30
CA TYR A 899 12.20 18.96 -10.49
C TYR A 899 10.72 19.10 -10.91
N HIS A 900 10.40 19.04 -12.22
CA HIS A 900 9.01 19.02 -12.68
C HIS A 900 8.26 17.75 -12.24
N LEU A 901 8.88 16.57 -12.34
CA LEU A 901 8.29 15.31 -11.88
C LEU A 901 7.98 15.33 -10.37
N PHE A 902 8.90 15.85 -9.56
CA PHE A 902 8.69 16.06 -8.12
C PHE A 902 7.48 16.98 -7.88
N GLY A 903 7.48 18.17 -8.50
CA GLY A 903 6.40 19.14 -8.34
C GLY A 903 5.03 18.60 -8.75
N HIS A 904 4.95 17.91 -9.90
CA HIS A 904 3.75 17.24 -10.38
C HIS A 904 3.24 16.19 -9.37
N ASP A 905 4.11 15.37 -8.78
CA ASP A 905 3.67 14.36 -7.80
C ASP A 905 3.13 15.02 -6.52
N ILE A 906 3.78 16.08 -6.02
CA ILE A 906 3.26 16.83 -4.85
C ILE A 906 1.90 17.47 -5.18
N GLU A 907 1.75 18.10 -6.34
CA GLU A 907 0.49 18.71 -6.79
C GLU A 907 -0.64 17.68 -6.90
N VAL A 908 -0.37 16.49 -7.46
CA VAL A 908 -1.35 15.40 -7.53
C VAL A 908 -1.63 14.81 -6.15
N ALA A 909 -0.61 14.69 -5.29
CA ALA A 909 -0.75 14.22 -3.91
C ALA A 909 -1.68 15.12 -3.09
N MET A 910 -1.48 16.44 -3.15
CA MET A 910 -2.36 17.44 -2.54
C MET A 910 -3.76 17.45 -3.16
N ALA A 911 -3.87 17.41 -4.50
CA ALA A 911 -5.16 17.52 -5.19
C ALA A 911 -6.09 16.32 -4.91
N MET A 912 -5.54 15.11 -4.85
CA MET A 912 -6.28 13.86 -4.58
C MET A 912 -6.37 13.52 -3.08
N ASN A 913 -5.56 14.18 -2.24
CA ASN A 913 -5.32 13.87 -0.83
C ASN A 913 -4.77 12.44 -0.60
N ARG A 914 -3.57 12.19 -1.14
CA ARG A 914 -2.75 10.97 -0.96
C ARG A 914 -1.32 11.34 -0.53
N PRO A 915 -0.51 10.41 0.01
CA PRO A 915 0.94 10.61 0.12
C PRO A 915 1.60 10.77 -1.26
N ALA A 916 2.76 11.44 -1.28
CA ALA A 916 3.67 11.48 -2.43
C ALA A 916 4.40 10.14 -2.65
N LEU A 917 4.94 9.95 -3.85
CA LEU A 917 5.75 8.83 -4.33
C LEU A 917 7.25 9.16 -4.40
N THR A 918 7.60 10.45 -4.48
CA THR A 918 8.96 11.00 -4.32
C THR A 918 9.09 11.70 -2.97
N SER A 919 10.15 11.40 -2.21
CA SER A 919 10.45 12.14 -0.98
C SER A 919 11.14 13.46 -1.30
N TYR A 920 10.80 14.53 -0.57
CA TYR A 920 11.54 15.79 -0.64
C TYR A 920 13.00 15.65 -0.18
N THR A 921 13.33 14.62 0.62
CA THR A 921 14.71 14.30 1.02
C THR A 921 15.52 13.61 -0.07
N GLU A 922 14.86 13.01 -1.07
CA GLU A 922 15.50 12.25 -2.16
C GLU A 922 16.23 13.16 -3.16
N LEU A 923 15.81 14.42 -3.28
CA LEU A 923 16.35 15.40 -4.21
C LEU A 923 17.66 16.04 -3.66
N THR A 924 18.79 15.36 -3.89
CA THR A 924 20.14 15.91 -3.64
C THR A 924 20.78 16.55 -4.88
N LEU A 925 20.17 16.37 -6.06
CA LEU A 925 20.58 17.02 -7.29
C LEU A 925 20.66 18.56 -7.16
N PRO A 926 21.67 19.21 -7.77
CA PRO A 926 21.80 20.65 -7.72
C PRO A 926 20.66 21.32 -8.50
N PHE A 927 20.33 22.56 -8.16
CA PHE A 927 19.26 23.28 -8.85
C PHE A 927 19.50 23.46 -10.37
N PRO A 928 18.43 23.66 -11.17
CA PRO A 928 18.57 24.07 -12.56
C PRO A 928 19.35 25.36 -12.70
N ALA A 929 20.14 25.46 -13.77
CA ALA A 929 20.89 26.66 -14.09
C ALA A 929 19.97 27.80 -14.55
N ALA A 930 20.41 29.05 -14.41
CA ALA A 930 19.61 30.23 -14.61
C ALA A 930 18.88 30.29 -15.97
N ARG A 931 17.66 30.84 -15.93
CA ARG A 931 16.70 30.82 -17.03
C ARG A 931 17.18 31.49 -18.33
N ASP A 932 18.07 32.47 -18.25
CA ASP A 932 18.67 33.11 -19.43
C ASP A 932 19.80 32.27 -20.05
N LEU A 933 20.59 31.57 -19.25
CA LEU A 933 21.58 30.59 -19.71
C LEU A 933 20.91 29.38 -20.37
N TRP A 934 19.80 28.90 -19.80
CA TRP A 934 18.97 27.83 -20.38
C TRP A 934 18.22 28.23 -21.66
N LEU A 935 17.93 29.52 -21.86
CA LEU A 935 17.28 30.03 -23.08
C LEU A 935 18.28 30.69 -24.05
N ALA A 936 19.57 30.34 -23.94
CA ALA A 936 20.58 30.76 -24.91
C ALA A 936 20.30 30.14 -26.29
N PRO A 937 20.23 30.91 -27.39
CA PRO A 937 19.84 30.39 -28.70
C PRO A 937 20.94 29.62 -29.44
N THR A 938 22.21 29.75 -29.02
CA THR A 938 23.37 29.08 -29.63
C THR A 938 24.45 28.81 -28.58
N ALA A 939 25.34 27.85 -28.85
CA ALA A 939 26.50 27.55 -28.01
C ALA A 939 27.43 28.77 -27.78
N ALA A 940 27.55 29.65 -28.79
CA ALA A 940 28.27 30.91 -28.66
C ALA A 940 27.59 31.88 -27.67
N ALA A 941 26.27 32.08 -27.80
CA ALA A 941 25.52 32.93 -26.86
C ALA A 941 25.54 32.38 -25.42
N TRP A 942 25.50 31.06 -25.26
CA TRP A 942 25.64 30.37 -23.97
C TRP A 942 27.02 30.64 -23.34
N ARG A 943 28.11 30.43 -24.10
CA ARG A 943 29.48 30.75 -23.68
C ARG A 943 29.66 32.23 -23.32
N ASP A 944 29.08 33.12 -24.09
CA ASP A 944 29.26 34.56 -23.92
C ASP A 944 28.47 35.08 -22.70
N LEU A 945 27.27 34.54 -22.43
CA LEU A 945 26.55 34.73 -21.16
C LEU A 945 27.35 34.20 -19.97
N TRP A 946 27.92 33.00 -20.07
CA TRP A 946 28.78 32.44 -19.02
C TRP A 946 29.97 33.35 -18.72
N ASN A 947 30.72 33.76 -19.75
CA ASN A 947 31.89 34.62 -19.62
C ASN A 947 31.60 36.01 -19.05
N THR A 948 30.40 36.57 -19.31
CA THR A 948 30.04 37.95 -18.90
C THR A 948 29.31 38.03 -17.57
N LYS A 949 28.51 37.02 -17.20
CA LYS A 949 27.63 37.06 -16.03
C LYS A 949 27.99 36.05 -14.93
N TYR A 950 28.53 34.88 -15.29
CA TYR A 950 28.66 33.73 -14.37
C TYR A 950 30.10 33.32 -14.04
N ARG A 951 31.08 33.76 -14.83
CA ARG A 951 32.52 33.43 -14.73
C ARG A 951 33.18 33.60 -13.35
N VAL A 952 32.59 34.37 -12.44
CA VAL A 952 33.19 34.78 -11.15
C VAL A 952 32.60 34.00 -9.97
N VAL A 953 31.58 33.15 -10.17
CA VAL A 953 30.96 32.37 -9.10
C VAL A 953 31.59 30.97 -9.04
N GLU A 954 31.94 30.52 -7.83
CA GLU A 954 32.26 29.11 -7.59
C GLU A 954 30.96 28.30 -7.74
N VAL A 955 30.96 27.29 -8.61
CA VAL A 955 29.74 26.53 -8.93
C VAL A 955 29.21 25.85 -7.67
N SER A 956 28.11 26.39 -7.14
CA SER A 956 27.57 25.95 -5.87
C SER A 956 26.75 24.66 -6.01
N ASP A 957 27.00 23.72 -5.10
CA ASP A 957 26.43 22.36 -5.10
C ASP A 957 24.95 22.31 -4.61
N PHE A 958 24.29 23.47 -4.55
CA PHE A 958 23.09 23.75 -3.77
C PHE A 958 21.84 22.98 -4.25
N SER A 959 21.18 22.30 -3.32
CA SER A 959 20.06 21.38 -3.57
C SER A 959 18.79 21.74 -2.77
N LEU A 960 17.67 21.09 -3.10
CA LEU A 960 16.41 21.26 -2.36
C LEU A 960 16.53 20.84 -0.89
N ARG A 961 17.33 19.82 -0.59
CA ARG A 961 17.59 19.39 0.80
C ARG A 961 18.20 20.53 1.64
N ASP A 962 19.07 21.34 1.04
CA ASP A 962 19.74 22.46 1.72
C ASP A 962 18.74 23.59 2.03
N LEU A 963 17.90 23.99 1.06
CA LEU A 963 16.82 24.97 1.28
C LEU A 963 15.72 24.51 2.25
N LEU A 964 15.46 23.20 2.34
CA LEU A 964 14.51 22.65 3.32
C LEU A 964 15.10 22.58 4.73
N SER A 965 16.43 22.55 4.85
CA SER A 965 17.16 22.58 6.13
C SER A 965 17.31 23.99 6.66
N ASP A 966 17.63 24.96 5.79
CA ASP A 966 17.61 26.39 6.12
C ASP A 966 16.90 27.22 5.02
N PRO A 967 15.59 27.51 5.20
CA PRO A 967 14.82 28.36 4.29
C PRO A 967 15.31 29.81 4.19
N SER A 968 16.17 30.29 5.09
CA SER A 968 16.73 31.65 5.00
C SER A 968 17.71 31.79 3.83
N LEU A 969 18.35 30.69 3.40
CA LEU A 969 19.25 30.66 2.24
C LEU A 969 18.54 31.03 0.92
N MET A 970 17.20 31.10 0.90
CA MET A 970 16.42 31.68 -0.19
C MET A 970 16.89 33.10 -0.58
N THR A 971 17.32 33.93 0.38
CA THR A 971 17.85 35.29 0.09
C THR A 971 19.29 35.29 -0.43
N HIS A 972 19.93 34.12 -0.48
CA HIS A 972 21.34 33.92 -0.85
C HIS A 972 21.52 32.92 -2.00
N ILE A 973 20.44 32.58 -2.73
CA ILE A 973 20.50 31.71 -3.90
C ILE A 973 21.49 32.27 -4.93
N PRO A 974 22.47 31.47 -5.40
CA PRO A 974 23.44 31.88 -6.41
C PRO A 974 22.80 32.34 -7.73
N ILE A 975 23.40 33.35 -8.36
CA ILE A 975 22.84 34.02 -9.55
C ILE A 975 22.75 33.11 -10.78
N GLU A 976 23.57 32.07 -10.82
CA GLU A 976 23.62 31.03 -11.85
C GLU A 976 22.50 29.97 -11.74
N MET A 977 21.59 30.09 -10.77
CA MET A 977 20.48 29.16 -10.55
C MET A 977 19.11 29.74 -10.93
N ASP A 978 18.15 28.88 -11.28
CA ASP A 978 16.77 29.27 -11.62
C ASP A 978 15.94 29.52 -10.34
N PHE A 979 16.00 30.75 -9.83
CA PHE A 979 15.33 31.19 -8.60
C PHE A 979 13.83 30.85 -8.54
N ASP A 980 13.10 30.95 -9.66
CA ASP A 980 11.67 30.64 -9.70
C ASP A 980 11.41 29.14 -9.53
N ILE A 981 12.28 28.28 -10.06
CA ILE A 981 12.21 26.83 -9.82
C ILE A 981 12.61 26.51 -8.37
N ALA A 982 13.70 27.10 -7.86
CA ALA A 982 14.17 26.85 -6.49
C ALA A 982 13.11 27.23 -5.44
N ARG A 983 12.45 28.39 -5.61
CA ARG A 983 11.31 28.81 -4.78
C ARG A 983 10.10 27.89 -4.89
N THR A 984 9.75 27.47 -6.11
CA THR A 984 8.56 26.61 -6.32
C THR A 984 8.81 25.21 -5.75
N ALA A 985 10.02 24.67 -5.91
CA ALA A 985 10.45 23.41 -5.31
C ALA A 985 10.47 23.47 -3.77
N LEU A 986 10.90 24.59 -3.17
CA LEU A 986 10.81 24.76 -1.71
C LEU A 986 9.35 24.75 -1.23
N LEU A 987 8.44 25.43 -1.94
CA LEU A 987 7.00 25.41 -1.62
C LEU A 987 6.40 24.00 -1.74
N GLN A 988 6.81 23.21 -2.74
CA GLN A 988 6.38 21.81 -2.93
C GLN A 988 6.97 20.88 -1.85
N GLY A 989 8.23 21.07 -1.44
CA GLY A 989 8.81 20.37 -0.29
C GLY A 989 8.13 20.71 1.03
N MET A 990 7.86 21.99 1.28
CA MET A 990 7.10 22.45 2.45
C MET A 990 5.66 21.92 2.44
N ALA A 991 5.00 21.88 1.28
CA ALA A 991 3.66 21.29 1.13
C ALA A 991 3.61 19.80 1.52
N SER A 992 4.71 19.07 1.31
CA SER A 992 4.85 17.67 1.73
C SER A 992 4.92 17.55 3.26
N GLN A 993 5.77 18.36 3.92
CA GLN A 993 5.85 18.43 5.38
C GLN A 993 4.54 18.89 6.03
N VAL A 994 3.82 19.81 5.37
CA VAL A 994 2.46 20.21 5.75
C VAL A 994 1.50 19.03 5.68
N TRP A 995 1.51 18.23 4.59
CA TRP A 995 0.66 17.05 4.45
C TRP A 995 0.88 16.03 5.57
N GLU A 996 2.14 15.73 5.88
CA GLU A 996 2.55 14.83 6.97
C GLU A 996 2.08 15.34 8.34
N THR A 997 2.32 16.63 8.62
CA THR A 997 1.87 17.30 9.85
C THR A 997 0.34 17.26 9.98
N ARG A 998 -0.43 17.40 8.88
CA ARG A 998 -1.89 17.22 8.89
C ARG A 998 -2.30 15.79 9.27
N GLN A 999 -1.63 14.74 8.76
CA GLN A 999 -1.96 13.36 9.13
C GLN A 999 -1.71 13.11 10.63
N GLN A 1000 -0.59 13.60 11.16
CA GLN A 1000 -0.26 13.50 12.59
C GLN A 1000 -1.26 14.28 13.47
N LEU A 1001 -1.67 15.48 13.04
CA LEU A 1001 -2.72 16.27 13.70
C LEU A 1001 -4.06 15.52 13.75
N ILE A 1002 -4.50 14.87 12.67
CA ILE A 1002 -5.73 14.07 12.62
C ILE A 1002 -5.66 12.91 13.62
N LEU A 1003 -4.55 12.16 13.66
CA LEU A 1003 -4.32 11.09 14.64
C LEU A 1003 -4.32 11.59 16.10
N SER A 1004 -3.96 12.85 16.34
CA SER A 1004 -3.96 13.46 17.67
C SER A 1004 -5.35 13.81 18.21
N GLN A 1005 -6.39 13.91 17.37
CA GLN A 1005 -7.70 14.44 17.77
C GLN A 1005 -8.57 13.45 18.55
N GLY A 1006 -8.44 12.14 18.31
CA GLY A 1006 -9.40 11.13 18.78
C GLY A 1006 -9.41 10.80 20.28
N THR A 1007 -8.45 11.27 21.09
CA THR A 1007 -8.23 10.75 22.45
C THR A 1007 -8.08 11.82 23.52
N GLN A 1008 -9.00 11.86 24.49
CA GLN A 1008 -9.00 12.85 25.58
C GLN A 1008 -8.03 12.54 26.74
N SER A 1009 -7.04 11.66 26.54
CA SER A 1009 -6.02 11.34 27.56
C SER A 1009 -5.03 12.50 27.75
N SER A 1010 -4.65 12.75 29.01
CA SER A 1010 -3.59 13.70 29.39
C SER A 1010 -2.21 13.30 28.85
N THR A 1011 -1.96 12.01 28.62
CA THR A 1011 -0.67 11.47 28.15
C THR A 1011 -0.24 11.95 26.76
N ARG A 1012 -1.11 12.61 25.98
CA ARG A 1012 -0.78 13.21 24.66
C ARG A 1012 -0.74 14.74 24.63
N ALA A 1013 -0.67 15.40 25.79
CA ALA A 1013 -0.56 16.86 25.85
C ALA A 1013 0.73 17.41 25.19
N MET A 1014 1.89 16.77 25.45
CA MET A 1014 3.18 17.18 24.85
C MET A 1014 3.18 17.02 23.33
N ALA A 1015 2.74 15.86 22.81
CA ALA A 1015 2.65 15.63 21.36
C ALA A 1015 1.73 16.63 20.65
N ARG A 1016 0.62 17.06 21.27
CA ARG A 1016 -0.24 18.13 20.73
C ARG A 1016 0.44 19.49 20.71
N LEU A 1017 1.14 19.86 21.79
CA LEU A 1017 1.87 21.13 21.86
C LEU A 1017 3.04 21.16 20.88
N TRP A 1018 3.73 20.04 20.66
CA TRP A 1018 4.74 19.92 19.61
C TRP A 1018 4.14 20.05 18.20
N LEU A 1019 3.02 19.36 17.91
CA LEU A 1019 2.32 19.50 16.62
C LEU A 1019 1.79 20.93 16.38
N GLN A 1020 1.35 21.62 17.44
CA GLN A 1020 0.96 23.04 17.37
C GLN A 1020 2.17 23.95 17.10
N SER A 1021 3.28 23.74 17.81
CA SER A 1021 4.54 24.45 17.51
C SER A 1021 4.97 24.23 16.06
N ARG A 1022 4.96 22.97 15.58
CA ARG A 1022 5.34 22.64 14.21
C ARG A 1022 4.39 23.24 13.17
N GLN A 1023 3.11 23.38 13.49
CA GLN A 1023 2.13 24.09 12.66
C GLN A 1023 2.42 25.60 12.60
N ASP A 1024 2.69 26.25 13.74
CA ASP A 1024 3.05 27.68 13.78
C ASP A 1024 4.44 27.95 13.13
N ASP A 1025 5.40 27.02 13.22
CA ASP A 1025 6.70 27.06 12.53
C ASP A 1025 6.50 27.03 11.01
N LEU A 1026 5.81 26.00 10.49
CA LEU A 1026 5.54 25.83 9.05
C LEU A 1026 4.76 27.04 8.49
N TYR A 1027 3.79 27.56 9.24
CA TYR A 1027 3.04 28.76 8.87
C TYR A 1027 3.96 30.00 8.77
N THR A 1028 4.91 30.15 9.70
CA THR A 1028 5.88 31.25 9.71
C THR A 1028 6.86 31.16 8.54
N THR A 1029 7.36 29.95 8.22
CA THR A 1029 8.23 29.69 7.07
C THR A 1029 7.53 29.92 5.73
N LEU A 1030 6.31 29.41 5.54
CA LEU A 1030 5.52 29.64 4.33
C LEU A 1030 5.21 31.14 4.13
N LYS A 1031 4.91 31.86 5.22
CA LYS A 1031 4.72 33.30 5.17
C LYS A 1031 5.98 34.04 4.70
N SER A 1032 7.16 33.72 5.25
CA SER A 1032 8.40 34.40 4.84
C SER A 1032 8.78 34.10 3.38
N ILE A 1033 8.54 32.89 2.87
CA ILE A 1033 8.74 32.54 1.45
C ILE A 1033 7.90 33.44 0.51
N SER A 1034 6.69 33.84 0.93
CA SER A 1034 5.85 34.75 0.14
C SER A 1034 6.18 36.23 0.31
N GLU A 1035 6.83 36.63 1.42
CA GLU A 1035 7.26 38.01 1.69
C GLU A 1035 8.65 38.31 1.11
N ASN A 1036 9.47 37.29 0.84
CA ASN A 1036 10.80 37.41 0.24
C ASN A 1036 10.76 37.93 -1.22
N PRO A 1037 11.51 39.00 -1.56
CA PRO A 1037 11.61 39.51 -2.93
C PRO A 1037 12.52 38.63 -3.81
N PRO A 1038 12.34 38.65 -5.15
CA PRO A 1038 11.33 39.36 -5.94
C PRO A 1038 9.93 38.77 -5.78
N THR A 1039 8.88 39.59 -5.91
CA THR A 1039 7.47 39.18 -5.75
C THR A 1039 7.14 37.91 -6.56
N PRO A 1040 6.50 36.89 -5.95
CA PRO A 1040 6.18 35.64 -6.64
C PRO A 1040 5.21 35.83 -7.83
N PRO A 1041 5.31 34.98 -8.87
CA PRO A 1041 4.27 34.88 -9.90
C PRO A 1041 2.90 34.54 -9.28
N PRO A 1042 1.77 35.06 -9.79
CA PRO A 1042 0.44 34.81 -9.21
C PRO A 1042 0.04 33.32 -9.09
N VAL A 1043 0.62 32.44 -9.90
CA VAL A 1043 0.45 30.97 -9.80
C VAL A 1043 1.20 30.42 -8.58
N THR A 1044 2.44 30.85 -8.36
CA THR A 1044 3.23 30.52 -7.16
C THR A 1044 2.58 31.08 -5.89
N THR A 1045 1.96 32.27 -5.96
CA THR A 1045 1.12 32.81 -4.87
C THR A 1045 -0.11 31.95 -4.62
N LEU A 1046 -0.84 31.54 -5.67
CA LEU A 1046 -1.99 30.63 -5.55
C LEU A 1046 -1.62 29.31 -4.87
N LEU A 1047 -0.47 28.72 -5.22
CA LEU A 1047 0.08 27.54 -4.55
C LEU A 1047 0.37 27.83 -3.06
N ASN A 1048 1.07 28.92 -2.74
CA ASN A 1048 1.38 29.27 -1.35
C ASN A 1048 0.11 29.44 -0.49
N GLU A 1049 -0.86 30.22 -0.97
CA GLU A 1049 -2.12 30.42 -0.26
C GLU A 1049 -2.92 29.12 -0.12
N PHE A 1050 -2.87 28.24 -1.12
CA PHE A 1050 -3.47 26.91 -1.00
C PHE A 1050 -2.78 26.03 0.07
N VAL A 1051 -1.45 26.03 0.15
CA VAL A 1051 -0.70 25.29 1.20
C VAL A 1051 -0.97 25.88 2.58
N MET A 1052 -1.03 27.21 2.72
CA MET A 1052 -1.36 27.92 3.96
C MET A 1052 -2.80 27.64 4.44
N MET A 1053 -3.75 27.54 3.51
CA MET A 1053 -5.10 27.05 3.79
C MET A 1053 -5.06 25.59 4.26
N TYR A 1054 -4.39 24.71 3.50
CA TYR A 1054 -4.33 23.27 3.73
C TYR A 1054 -3.74 22.93 5.12
N LEU A 1055 -2.74 23.68 5.58
CA LEU A 1055 -2.17 23.57 6.93
C LEU A 1055 -3.21 23.70 8.07
N HIS A 1056 -4.35 24.35 7.80
CA HIS A 1056 -5.39 24.68 8.79
C HIS A 1056 -6.70 23.87 8.65
N ILE A 1057 -6.84 22.99 7.64
CA ILE A 1057 -8.06 22.21 7.39
C ILE A 1057 -7.76 20.75 7.07
N ASP A 1058 -8.66 19.85 7.47
CA ASP A 1058 -8.74 18.51 6.87
C ASP A 1058 -9.61 18.59 5.61
N ILE A 1059 -8.96 18.53 4.44
CA ILE A 1059 -9.66 18.60 3.16
C ILE A 1059 -10.49 17.34 2.88
N ASP A 1060 -10.17 16.19 3.50
CA ASP A 1060 -10.96 14.96 3.32
C ASP A 1060 -12.24 15.03 4.16
N ALA A 1061 -12.23 15.63 5.36
CA ALA A 1061 -13.46 15.97 6.07
C ALA A 1061 -14.37 16.89 5.24
N ILE A 1062 -13.81 17.96 4.63
CA ILE A 1062 -14.54 18.85 3.72
C ILE A 1062 -15.14 18.06 2.54
N GLN A 1063 -14.34 17.25 1.83
CA GLN A 1063 -14.84 16.45 0.70
C GLN A 1063 -15.86 15.38 1.11
N ARG A 1064 -15.71 14.75 2.29
CA ARG A 1064 -16.71 13.83 2.86
C ARG A 1064 -18.01 14.54 3.13
N PHE A 1065 -18.00 15.72 3.75
CA PHE A 1065 -19.20 16.53 4.01
C PHE A 1065 -19.91 16.98 2.72
N VAL A 1066 -19.15 17.26 1.65
CA VAL A 1066 -19.64 17.52 0.28
C VAL A 1066 -20.20 16.24 -0.38
N GLY A 1067 -19.94 15.05 0.18
CA GLY A 1067 -20.56 13.79 -0.22
C GLY A 1067 -19.68 12.84 -1.03
N LYS A 1068 -18.35 13.03 -1.04
CA LYS A 1068 -17.36 12.21 -1.79
C LYS A 1068 -17.56 10.69 -1.65
N LEU A 1069 -17.86 10.23 -0.43
CA LEU A 1069 -18.07 8.81 -0.10
C LEU A 1069 -19.56 8.43 0.10
N GLY A 1070 -20.48 9.38 -0.06
CA GLY A 1070 -21.92 9.20 0.19
C GLY A 1070 -22.44 10.01 1.37
N ASP A 1071 -23.74 9.83 1.68
CA ASP A 1071 -24.48 10.65 2.64
C ASP A 1071 -24.24 10.26 4.11
N LEU A 1072 -23.82 9.02 4.39
CA LEU A 1072 -23.48 8.57 5.75
C LEU A 1072 -22.17 9.21 6.24
N ASP A 1073 -21.11 9.17 5.43
CA ASP A 1073 -19.83 9.81 5.78
C ASP A 1073 -19.91 11.33 5.74
N ALA A 1074 -20.80 11.92 4.92
CA ALA A 1074 -21.12 13.34 5.00
C ALA A 1074 -21.70 13.77 6.35
N ARG A 1075 -22.47 12.90 7.02
CA ARG A 1075 -22.97 13.14 8.38
C ARG A 1075 -21.90 12.90 9.45
N ARG A 1076 -21.01 11.93 9.26
CA ARG A 1076 -19.86 11.70 10.18
C ARG A 1076 -18.89 12.88 10.21
N ALA A 1077 -18.67 13.56 9.08
CA ALA A 1077 -17.81 14.74 9.01
C ALA A 1077 -18.42 16.00 9.67
N TYR A 1078 -19.75 16.07 9.80
CA TYR A 1078 -20.44 17.29 10.23
C TYR A 1078 -20.04 17.78 11.64
N PRO A 1079 -20.03 16.96 12.72
CA PRO A 1079 -19.69 17.45 14.06
C PRO A 1079 -18.28 18.05 14.14
N GLY A 1080 -17.28 17.35 13.58
CA GLY A 1080 -15.90 17.84 13.56
C GLY A 1080 -15.72 19.15 12.77
N LEU A 1081 -16.46 19.31 11.67
CA LEU A 1081 -16.44 20.56 10.89
C LEU A 1081 -17.22 21.70 11.56
N ARG A 1082 -18.35 21.41 12.23
CA ARG A 1082 -19.07 22.37 13.07
C ARG A 1082 -18.13 22.92 14.15
N ASP A 1083 -17.51 22.02 14.90
CA ASP A 1083 -16.65 22.37 16.03
C ASP A 1083 -15.38 23.11 15.56
N TRP A 1084 -14.79 22.70 14.41
CA TRP A 1084 -13.73 23.43 13.71
C TRP A 1084 -14.15 24.85 13.31
N SER A 1085 -15.38 25.08 12.83
CA SER A 1085 -15.79 26.39 12.29
C SER A 1085 -15.77 27.54 13.31
N HIS A 1086 -15.67 27.23 14.61
CA HIS A 1086 -15.53 28.21 15.69
C HIS A 1086 -14.07 28.55 16.04
N THR A 1087 -13.09 27.79 15.55
CA THR A 1087 -11.68 27.92 15.98
C THR A 1087 -10.90 29.02 15.24
N LYS A 1088 -9.68 29.33 15.71
CA LYS A 1088 -8.76 30.26 15.04
C LYS A 1088 -8.36 29.72 13.67
N GLU A 1089 -8.08 28.42 13.59
CA GLU A 1089 -7.60 27.70 12.42
C GLU A 1089 -8.60 27.78 11.27
N ALA A 1090 -9.91 27.64 11.54
CA ALA A 1090 -10.92 27.85 10.51
C ALA A 1090 -10.87 29.27 9.92
N ARG A 1091 -10.75 30.30 10.78
CA ARG A 1091 -10.66 31.71 10.33
C ARG A 1091 -9.39 31.98 9.53
N THR A 1092 -8.25 31.39 9.91
CA THR A 1092 -7.00 31.40 9.11
C THR A 1092 -7.21 30.70 7.76
N SER A 1093 -7.85 29.52 7.72
CA SER A 1093 -8.05 28.79 6.46
C SER A 1093 -8.94 29.53 5.46
N ILE A 1094 -10.04 30.16 5.91
CA ILE A 1094 -10.93 30.89 5.00
C ILE A 1094 -10.32 32.21 4.52
N TRP A 1095 -9.42 32.80 5.31
CA TRP A 1095 -8.59 33.91 4.87
C TRP A 1095 -7.69 33.47 3.69
N HIS A 1096 -6.89 32.42 3.85
CA HIS A 1096 -6.05 31.92 2.77
C HIS A 1096 -6.84 31.37 1.58
N ALA A 1097 -8.04 30.79 1.79
CA ALA A 1097 -8.96 30.45 0.70
C ALA A 1097 -9.44 31.69 -0.07
N GLY A 1098 -9.69 32.82 0.61
CA GLY A 1098 -10.02 34.09 -0.01
C GLY A 1098 -8.83 34.71 -0.77
N GLN A 1099 -7.63 34.65 -0.21
CA GLN A 1099 -6.40 35.09 -0.85
C GLN A 1099 -6.02 34.21 -2.06
N ALA A 1100 -6.29 32.90 -2.03
CA ALA A 1100 -6.17 32.02 -3.19
C ALA A 1100 -7.11 32.46 -4.33
N LEU A 1101 -8.37 32.79 -4.04
CA LEU A 1101 -9.29 33.38 -5.03
C LEU A 1101 -8.84 34.77 -5.51
N HIS A 1102 -8.16 35.56 -4.68
CA HIS A 1102 -7.55 36.82 -5.09
C HIS A 1102 -6.38 36.59 -6.07
N ALA A 1103 -5.41 35.73 -5.71
CA ALA A 1103 -4.26 35.38 -6.53
C ALA A 1103 -4.68 34.82 -7.90
N ALA A 1104 -5.70 33.94 -7.92
CA ALA A 1104 -6.26 33.39 -9.14
C ALA A 1104 -6.80 34.44 -10.13
N ARG A 1105 -7.34 35.58 -9.65
CA ARG A 1105 -7.78 36.69 -10.50
C ARG A 1105 -6.61 37.44 -11.16
N ALA A 1106 -5.42 37.39 -10.57
CA ALA A 1106 -4.20 37.99 -11.12
C ALA A 1106 -3.46 37.05 -12.09
N VAL A 1107 -3.81 35.76 -12.15
CA VAL A 1107 -3.25 34.81 -13.13
C VAL A 1107 -3.71 35.18 -14.55
N LYS A 1108 -2.76 35.17 -15.51
CA LYS A 1108 -3.02 35.59 -16.89
C LYS A 1108 -4.01 34.63 -17.58
N ALA A 1109 -4.81 35.16 -18.50
CA ALA A 1109 -5.85 34.38 -19.19
C ALA A 1109 -5.30 33.09 -19.86
N TYR A 1110 -6.08 32.02 -19.71
CA TYR A 1110 -5.80 30.62 -20.08
C TYR A 1110 -4.62 29.93 -19.38
N GLN A 1111 -4.03 30.55 -18.35
CA GLN A 1111 -2.98 29.90 -17.55
C GLN A 1111 -3.53 29.04 -16.41
N LEU A 1112 -4.69 29.37 -15.81
CA LEU A 1112 -5.31 28.54 -14.75
C LEU A 1112 -5.71 27.18 -15.31
N ARG A 1113 -4.89 26.16 -15.07
CA ARG A 1113 -5.05 24.79 -15.56
C ARG A 1113 -4.40 23.82 -14.57
N GLY A 1114 -4.61 22.52 -14.76
CA GLY A 1114 -3.95 21.51 -13.93
C GLY A 1114 -4.33 21.64 -12.46
N PHE A 1115 -3.32 21.69 -11.60
CA PHE A 1115 -3.45 21.87 -10.16
C PHE A 1115 -4.18 23.17 -9.77
N ASP A 1116 -3.93 24.29 -10.45
CA ASP A 1116 -4.53 25.60 -10.14
C ASP A 1116 -6.07 25.52 -10.02
N ALA A 1117 -6.69 24.76 -10.91
CA ALA A 1117 -8.13 24.60 -10.95
C ALA A 1117 -8.66 23.74 -9.79
N MET A 1118 -7.87 22.78 -9.31
CA MET A 1118 -8.16 22.01 -8.10
C MET A 1118 -7.99 22.87 -6.84
N ALA A 1119 -6.94 23.69 -6.77
CA ALA A 1119 -6.69 24.61 -5.66
C ALA A 1119 -7.85 25.61 -5.48
N ILE A 1120 -8.31 26.23 -6.58
CA ILE A 1120 -9.47 27.13 -6.59
C ILE A 1120 -10.76 26.42 -6.16
N TYR A 1121 -10.98 25.20 -6.64
CA TYR A 1121 -12.14 24.39 -6.27
C TYR A 1121 -12.16 24.05 -4.78
N HIS A 1122 -11.03 23.55 -4.25
CA HIS A 1122 -10.88 23.24 -2.83
C HIS A 1122 -11.05 24.49 -1.95
N ALA A 1123 -10.47 25.64 -2.34
CA ALA A 1123 -10.68 26.92 -1.64
C ALA A 1123 -12.16 27.33 -1.64
N ALA A 1124 -12.85 27.21 -2.77
CA ALA A 1124 -14.28 27.47 -2.87
C ALA A 1124 -15.11 26.52 -1.99
N LEU A 1125 -14.75 25.24 -1.89
CA LEU A 1125 -15.38 24.29 -0.96
C LEU A 1125 -15.19 24.71 0.50
N VAL A 1126 -13.97 25.07 0.92
CA VAL A 1126 -13.68 25.48 2.30
C VAL A 1126 -14.50 26.71 2.69
N LEU A 1127 -14.56 27.72 1.82
CA LEU A 1127 -15.38 28.93 1.99
C LEU A 1127 -16.89 28.61 2.04
N TRP A 1128 -17.36 27.71 1.18
CA TRP A 1128 -18.77 27.30 1.09
C TRP A 1128 -19.23 26.47 2.29
N VAL A 1129 -18.41 25.53 2.78
CA VAL A 1129 -18.73 24.73 3.97
C VAL A 1129 -18.74 25.60 5.22
N TYR A 1130 -17.75 26.47 5.41
CA TYR A 1130 -17.75 27.44 6.51
C TYR A 1130 -19.02 28.32 6.47
N GLY A 1131 -19.38 28.82 5.29
CA GLY A 1131 -20.60 29.59 5.06
C GLY A 1131 -21.88 28.83 5.44
N LEU A 1132 -22.02 27.56 5.01
CA LEU A 1132 -23.16 26.71 5.33
C LEU A 1132 -23.34 26.46 6.83
N LEU A 1133 -22.25 26.20 7.55
CA LEU A 1133 -22.28 25.95 9.01
C LEU A 1133 -22.79 27.19 9.75
N GLN A 1134 -22.22 28.36 9.43
CA GLN A 1134 -22.64 29.65 9.98
C GLN A 1134 -24.10 30.00 9.61
N CYS A 1135 -24.56 29.66 8.39
CA CYS A 1135 -25.98 29.82 8.01
C CYS A 1135 -26.94 29.01 8.91
N GLY A 1136 -26.54 27.81 9.33
CA GLY A 1136 -27.36 26.95 10.18
C GLY A 1136 -27.53 27.53 11.59
N GLU A 1137 -26.46 28.08 12.15
CA GLU A 1137 -26.46 28.67 13.49
C GLU A 1137 -27.15 30.04 13.53
N LEU A 1138 -26.93 30.90 12.53
CA LEU A 1138 -27.60 32.20 12.42
C LEU A 1138 -29.13 32.05 12.37
N LYS A 1139 -29.65 31.12 11.57
CA LYS A 1139 -31.10 30.81 11.51
C LYS A 1139 -31.66 30.32 12.86
N GLN A 1140 -30.85 29.65 13.69
CA GLN A 1140 -31.23 29.23 15.04
C GLN A 1140 -31.12 30.35 16.10
N LEU A 1141 -30.31 31.38 15.84
CA LEU A 1141 -30.17 32.57 16.69
C LEU A 1141 -31.28 33.59 16.39
N GLU A 1142 -31.54 33.90 15.12
CA GLU A 1142 -32.64 34.78 14.69
C GLU A 1142 -34.01 34.27 15.18
N ALA A 1143 -34.20 32.95 15.19
CA ALA A 1143 -35.41 32.30 15.71
C ALA A 1143 -35.57 32.38 17.25
N LYS A 1144 -34.53 32.82 17.99
CA LYS A 1144 -34.54 33.01 19.45
C LYS A 1144 -34.55 34.49 19.83
N THR A 1145 -33.82 35.32 19.09
CA THR A 1145 -33.70 36.78 19.34
C THR A 1145 -33.60 37.54 18.00
N PRO A 1146 -34.61 38.34 17.61
CA PRO A 1146 -34.50 39.19 16.42
C PRO A 1146 -33.53 40.35 16.68
N MET A 1147 -32.51 40.51 15.84
CA MET A 1147 -31.54 41.62 15.92
C MET A 1147 -31.99 42.83 15.08
N SER A 1148 -31.50 44.01 15.46
CA SER A 1148 -31.66 45.25 14.68
C SER A 1148 -30.52 45.39 13.66
N GLU A 1149 -30.81 45.97 12.48
CA GLU A 1149 -29.79 46.26 11.45
C GLU A 1149 -28.70 47.23 11.95
N THR A 1150 -28.96 47.98 13.02
CA THR A 1150 -28.04 48.94 13.65
C THR A 1150 -26.86 48.31 14.36
N ASP A 1151 -26.95 47.03 14.74
CA ASP A 1151 -25.98 46.35 15.61
C ASP A 1151 -25.15 45.28 14.85
N LEU A 1152 -25.13 45.35 13.52
CA LEU A 1152 -24.45 44.38 12.67
C LEU A 1152 -22.90 44.47 12.77
N PRO A 1153 -22.18 43.35 12.93
CA PRO A 1153 -20.71 43.36 12.97
C PRO A 1153 -20.10 43.84 11.65
N PRO A 1154 -18.88 44.43 11.69
CA PRO A 1154 -18.22 45.00 10.52
C PRO A 1154 -17.90 43.93 9.47
N CYS A 1155 -18.01 44.31 8.19
CA CYS A 1155 -17.68 43.43 7.07
C CYS A 1155 -16.17 43.17 7.00
N VAL A 1156 -15.80 41.90 6.77
CA VAL A 1156 -14.41 41.45 6.59
C VAL A 1156 -14.28 40.92 5.17
N SER A 1157 -13.46 41.56 4.34
CA SER A 1157 -13.17 41.10 2.98
C SER A 1157 -12.02 40.11 3.01
N LEU A 1158 -12.29 38.84 2.68
CA LEU A 1158 -11.29 37.76 2.66
C LEU A 1158 -10.43 37.76 1.38
N ASP A 1159 -10.87 38.46 0.34
CA ASP A 1159 -10.15 38.67 -0.93
C ASP A 1159 -9.62 40.12 -1.08
N GLY A 1160 -9.47 40.83 0.05
CA GLY A 1160 -8.83 42.15 0.17
C GLY A 1160 -7.53 42.12 0.98
N PRO A 1161 -6.96 43.29 1.36
CA PRO A 1161 -5.73 43.38 2.16
C PRO A 1161 -5.93 43.05 3.65
N GLU A 1162 -4.83 42.80 4.38
CA GLU A 1162 -4.81 42.38 5.78
C GLU A 1162 -5.04 43.55 6.78
N ASP A 1163 -6.20 44.18 6.68
CA ASP A 1163 -6.61 45.35 7.47
C ASP A 1163 -6.82 45.07 8.97
N LYS A 1164 -6.94 46.14 9.77
CA LYS A 1164 -7.23 46.07 11.22
C LYS A 1164 -8.49 45.25 11.54
N VAL A 1165 -9.52 45.31 10.68
CA VAL A 1165 -10.76 44.54 10.85
C VAL A 1165 -10.52 43.06 10.59
N THR A 1166 -9.75 42.72 9.54
CA THR A 1166 -9.29 41.35 9.26
C THR A 1166 -8.49 40.77 10.43
N LYS A 1167 -7.59 41.57 11.03
CA LYS A 1167 -6.81 41.16 12.22
C LYS A 1167 -7.68 40.90 13.45
N ALA A 1168 -8.69 41.74 13.68
CA ALA A 1168 -9.68 41.52 14.75
C ALA A 1168 -10.54 40.26 14.49
N PHE A 1169 -10.88 39.98 13.24
CA PHE A 1169 -11.60 38.77 12.85
C PHE A 1169 -10.75 37.50 13.06
N LEU A 1170 -9.52 37.46 12.54
CA LEU A 1170 -8.60 36.33 12.72
C LEU A 1170 -8.36 36.06 14.21
N GLY A 1171 -7.96 37.08 14.98
CA GLY A 1171 -7.66 36.96 16.41
C GLY A 1171 -8.86 36.59 17.28
N HIS A 1172 -9.99 37.30 17.11
CA HIS A 1172 -11.10 37.26 18.07
C HIS A 1172 -12.46 36.84 17.49
N GLY A 1173 -12.56 36.52 16.21
CA GLY A 1173 -13.81 36.16 15.54
C GLY A 1173 -14.75 37.35 15.26
N ILE A 1174 -14.30 38.58 15.50
CA ILE A 1174 -15.15 39.79 15.41
C ILE A 1174 -15.24 40.26 13.96
N GLY A 1175 -16.37 39.97 13.30
CA GLY A 1175 -16.72 40.50 11.98
C GLY A 1175 -17.58 39.55 11.15
N ARG A 1176 -18.11 40.03 10.03
CA ARG A 1176 -18.87 39.23 9.06
C ARG A 1176 -17.98 38.92 7.84
N PRO A 1177 -17.48 37.68 7.68
CA PRO A 1177 -16.62 37.32 6.55
C PRO A 1177 -17.40 37.27 5.23
N GLY A 1178 -16.76 37.74 4.16
CA GLY A 1178 -17.28 37.70 2.80
C GLY A 1178 -16.22 37.92 1.75
N LEU A 1179 -16.64 37.85 0.49
CA LEU A 1179 -15.83 37.97 -0.71
C LEU A 1179 -16.35 39.11 -1.58
N THR A 1180 -15.49 39.65 -2.43
CA THR A 1180 -15.78 40.75 -3.33
C THR A 1180 -16.19 40.21 -4.71
N MET A 1181 -17.37 40.58 -5.19
CA MET A 1181 -17.88 40.16 -6.52
C MET A 1181 -17.89 41.35 -7.50
N ALA A 1182 -17.33 41.17 -8.69
CA ALA A 1182 -17.37 42.19 -9.75
C ALA A 1182 -18.67 42.07 -10.56
N ARG A 1183 -19.34 43.20 -10.85
CA ARG A 1183 -20.53 43.23 -11.72
C ARG A 1183 -20.16 43.64 -13.15
N GLY A 1184 -20.24 42.70 -14.09
CA GLY A 1184 -20.20 42.99 -15.53
C GLY A 1184 -21.50 43.61 -16.03
N GLY A 1185 -21.83 44.83 -15.57
CA GLY A 1185 -23.02 45.60 -15.98
C GLY A 1185 -22.64 46.94 -16.61
N PRO A 1186 -23.57 47.62 -17.30
CA PRO A 1186 -23.29 48.91 -17.95
C PRO A 1186 -23.01 50.06 -16.96
N ASP A 1187 -23.52 49.96 -15.73
CA ASP A 1187 -23.39 51.01 -14.69
C ASP A 1187 -22.20 50.77 -13.73
N GLY A 1188 -21.00 50.61 -14.28
CA GLY A 1188 -19.71 50.77 -13.57
C GLY A 1188 -19.24 49.65 -12.63
N ASP A 1189 -17.92 49.53 -12.50
CA ASP A 1189 -17.22 48.56 -11.63
C ASP A 1189 -17.38 48.89 -10.13
N THR A 1190 -18.59 48.72 -9.61
CA THR A 1190 -18.86 48.84 -8.17
C THR A 1190 -18.76 47.45 -7.52
N PRO A 1191 -17.71 47.16 -6.72
CA PRO A 1191 -17.52 45.84 -6.11
C PRO A 1191 -18.64 45.52 -5.11
N MET A 1192 -19.30 44.38 -5.28
CA MET A 1192 -20.42 43.94 -4.44
C MET A 1192 -19.93 42.96 -3.37
N PHE A 1193 -20.01 43.36 -2.10
CA PHE A 1193 -19.66 42.49 -0.97
C PHE A 1193 -20.66 41.34 -0.80
N CYS A 1194 -20.15 40.11 -0.77
CA CYS A 1194 -20.90 38.87 -0.67
C CYS A 1194 -20.48 38.10 0.58
N GLU A 1195 -21.26 38.19 1.65
CA GLU A 1195 -21.04 37.43 2.89
C GLU A 1195 -21.02 35.91 2.64
N LEU A 1196 -20.18 35.17 3.37
CA LEU A 1196 -20.15 33.70 3.31
C LEU A 1196 -21.49 33.06 3.76
N SER A 1197 -22.31 33.80 4.50
CA SER A 1197 -23.71 33.47 4.84
C SER A 1197 -24.65 33.39 3.62
N LYS A 1198 -24.14 33.58 2.40
CA LYS A 1198 -24.85 33.41 1.12
C LYS A 1198 -24.10 32.37 0.27
N PRO A 1199 -24.20 31.04 0.55
CA PRO A 1199 -23.34 30.02 -0.05
C PRO A 1199 -23.39 29.97 -1.58
N ARG A 1200 -24.55 30.27 -2.18
CA ARG A 1200 -24.71 30.39 -3.64
C ARG A 1200 -23.84 31.50 -4.26
N SER A 1201 -23.63 32.61 -3.55
CA SER A 1201 -22.75 33.70 -3.99
C SER A 1201 -21.28 33.31 -3.95
N VAL A 1202 -20.86 32.52 -2.95
CA VAL A 1202 -19.49 31.98 -2.85
C VAL A 1202 -19.16 31.12 -4.07
N MET A 1203 -20.07 30.18 -4.42
CA MET A 1203 -19.92 29.34 -5.62
C MET A 1203 -19.96 30.16 -6.93
N ALA A 1204 -20.80 31.19 -7.02
CA ALA A 1204 -20.84 32.08 -8.17
C ALA A 1204 -19.52 32.86 -8.37
N ILE A 1205 -18.87 33.29 -7.28
CA ILE A 1205 -17.57 33.98 -7.34
C ILE A 1205 -16.46 33.02 -7.82
N ALA A 1206 -16.42 31.77 -7.32
CA ALA A 1206 -15.46 30.77 -7.79
C ALA A 1206 -15.63 30.49 -9.29
N ARG A 1207 -16.88 30.37 -9.76
CA ARG A 1207 -17.20 30.25 -11.18
C ARG A 1207 -16.76 31.47 -12.00
N GLN A 1208 -16.97 32.69 -11.49
CA GLN A 1208 -16.54 33.93 -12.14
C GLN A 1208 -15.02 33.99 -12.35
N VAL A 1209 -14.21 33.42 -11.42
CA VAL A 1209 -12.75 33.32 -11.58
C VAL A 1209 -12.38 32.40 -12.75
N PHE A 1210 -13.05 31.25 -12.88
CA PHE A 1210 -12.84 30.33 -14.01
C PHE A 1210 -13.26 30.93 -15.36
N GLU A 1211 -14.46 31.50 -15.43
CA GLU A 1211 -14.98 32.13 -16.65
C GLU A 1211 -14.17 33.38 -17.05
N GLY A 1212 -13.67 34.15 -16.08
CA GLY A 1212 -12.81 35.30 -16.29
C GLY A 1212 -11.40 34.95 -16.80
N ASN A 1213 -10.83 33.83 -16.38
CA ASN A 1213 -9.52 33.37 -16.90
C ASN A 1213 -9.63 32.68 -18.27
N CYS A 1214 -10.77 32.05 -18.58
CA CYS A 1214 -11.05 31.43 -19.88
C CYS A 1214 -12.15 32.20 -20.67
N PRO A 1215 -11.92 33.46 -21.06
CA PRO A 1215 -12.91 34.26 -21.78
C PRO A 1215 -13.18 33.65 -23.16
N CYS A 1216 -14.39 33.14 -23.37
CA CYS A 1216 -14.82 32.53 -24.62
C CYS A 1216 -15.24 33.62 -25.64
N PRO A 1217 -14.47 33.90 -26.71
CA PRO A 1217 -14.79 34.98 -27.65
C PRO A 1217 -15.99 34.67 -28.55
N PHE A 1218 -16.35 33.39 -28.73
CA PHE A 1218 -17.51 32.97 -29.50
C PHE A 1218 -18.45 32.11 -28.64
N PRO A 1219 -19.77 32.16 -28.86
CA PRO A 1219 -20.75 31.37 -28.09
C PRO A 1219 -20.71 29.85 -28.37
N GLU A 1220 -19.88 29.41 -29.31
CA GLU A 1220 -19.62 27.99 -29.60
C GLU A 1220 -18.40 27.44 -28.84
N ASP A 1221 -17.52 28.31 -28.34
CA ASP A 1221 -16.37 27.92 -27.50
C ASP A 1221 -16.87 27.40 -26.14
N ARG A 1222 -16.20 26.35 -25.64
CA ARG A 1222 -16.49 25.76 -24.32
C ARG A 1222 -15.27 25.85 -23.42
N LEU A 1223 -15.52 25.96 -22.12
CA LEU A 1223 -14.47 25.87 -21.09
C LEU A 1223 -13.70 24.53 -21.25
N PRO A 1224 -12.39 24.49 -20.95
CA PRO A 1224 -11.62 23.24 -20.92
C PRO A 1224 -12.34 22.16 -20.08
N PRO A 1225 -12.38 20.88 -20.47
CA PRO A 1225 -13.30 19.90 -19.87
C PRO A 1225 -13.20 19.77 -18.34
N MET A 1226 -11.98 19.85 -17.79
CA MET A 1226 -11.77 19.89 -16.34
C MET A 1226 -12.45 21.11 -15.67
N ILE A 1227 -12.29 22.30 -16.24
CA ILE A 1227 -12.89 23.54 -15.75
C ILE A 1227 -14.41 23.52 -15.95
N GLN A 1228 -14.91 23.00 -17.07
CA GLN A 1228 -16.35 22.82 -17.29
C GLN A 1228 -16.96 21.91 -16.19
N ASN A 1229 -16.36 20.74 -15.95
CA ASN A 1229 -16.83 19.78 -14.94
C ASN A 1229 -16.74 20.34 -13.50
N LEU A 1230 -15.76 21.19 -13.22
CA LEU A 1230 -15.64 21.92 -11.96
C LEU A 1230 -16.74 22.99 -11.80
N CYS A 1231 -16.98 23.82 -12.83
CA CYS A 1231 -18.05 24.81 -12.83
C CYS A 1231 -19.44 24.17 -12.71
N GLU A 1232 -19.68 23.05 -13.38
CA GLU A 1232 -20.91 22.26 -13.25
C GLU A 1232 -21.10 21.74 -11.82
N LEU A 1233 -20.05 21.19 -11.19
CA LEU A 1233 -20.12 20.70 -9.80
C LEU A 1233 -20.31 21.84 -8.79
N ILE A 1234 -19.63 22.97 -8.98
CA ILE A 1234 -19.77 24.20 -8.19
C ILE A 1234 -21.20 24.75 -8.30
N GLU A 1235 -21.82 24.69 -9.48
CA GLU A 1235 -23.22 25.07 -9.69
C GLU A 1235 -24.22 24.07 -9.06
N ASP A 1236 -24.02 22.77 -9.27
CA ASP A 1236 -24.90 21.71 -8.72
C ASP A 1236 -24.88 21.73 -7.18
N LEU A 1237 -23.75 22.09 -6.55
CA LEU A 1237 -23.62 22.32 -5.10
C LEU A 1237 -24.18 23.69 -4.67
N GLY A 1238 -23.87 24.76 -5.40
CA GLY A 1238 -24.31 26.13 -5.09
C GLY A 1238 -25.83 26.35 -5.22
N ASN A 1239 -26.54 25.46 -5.92
CA ASN A 1239 -28.00 25.45 -6.03
C ASN A 1239 -28.71 24.60 -4.95
N LEU A 1240 -27.97 24.04 -3.97
CA LEU A 1240 -28.56 23.32 -2.82
C LEU A 1240 -28.99 24.30 -1.69
N PRO A 1241 -30.05 23.97 -0.92
CA PRO A 1241 -30.65 24.84 0.09
C PRO A 1241 -29.94 24.82 1.46
#